data_AF-A0A8J7Q0Q6-F1
#
_entry.id   AF-A0A8J7Q0Q6-F1
#
_cell.length_a   1.000
_cell.length_b   1.000
_cell.length_c   1.000
_cell.angle_alpha   90.00
_cell.angle_beta   90.00
_cell.angle_gamma   90.00
#
_symmetry.space_group_name_H-M   'P 1'
#
loop_
_entity.id
_entity.type
_entity.pdbx_description
1 polymer ?
#
loop_
_entity_poly.entity_id
_entity_poly.type
_entity_poly.pdbx_seq_one_letter_code
_entity_poly.pdbx_strand_id
1 'polypeptide(L)'
;MQQSWLRPRLPVLPSRRAAKPRARSLRIEGLESRVVPANLDLSSGTLAYAAGAGVNNNLSVTISGSNFVFTDTAETITTSIPGATGSGTNTVSVPTDGVTAITLDLADGSDTIAAAGVVVASANPNLTITAQNDLTLAGDVNAGTGTIAILANQDGAGGEGLSQSAGTITTTNTTNSALTITVNTPAGGTGNASIDSTAVGASTTGGRLTVNSNGGSILYGTSPLNLSDSLRGLVSGGSAPARTLVARSYVFTATGAGGIGTDARPIQSAVPNSGTSVNLSAGSGGIYWTDWNAPVSLAGATATGAGNIRVVTANTTGHNLTVAGKVTTETGNIYLAADDNISVSSGVTIGGAGFSGTVWMQANRDQSTAGQSFTMNANSSIVTSNTTNVATPNRTPTTQAVYLDISGDQGNPSKLTVGNITTGDGGRIVLNSIPNGIAAEAGLIAMAGTANSLNAGATGTVELIAGITATTVADDVGTSATPVKVGGGNVVANVNFGNINITGTATTGFTLGETAAVANQTAAPTANLVTTAGTLTVAGPVSAVNGGAINLTSTGTGGGVAINAPLGSPTTGLITINAAGNPATLNSTLNLFPSSTLAVTAANGLEVSATGTLAGTGAATNATPLAVQPGGVVSPADANAVGTLSVGNLSVQAGGTVRLDLNSPSSFDSVNVTGTADVTGAKLALFANGAVSVGDSFTVLTNDSSDPIVGQFAGGTTVIAANDPRITFTLNYAGGDGNDIVATVSDIVATSLVDVGAGGGVQFASANGVDNNLTVTTTGGVYSVTD
;
A
#
# COMPACT_ATOMS: atom_id res chain seq x y z
N MET A 1 -109.26 41.92 9.78
CA MET A 1 -110.28 42.90 10.20
C MET A 1 -109.71 44.30 10.11
N GLN A 2 -110.53 45.21 9.58
CA GLN A 2 -110.50 46.66 9.72
C GLN A 2 -109.40 47.49 9.02
N GLN A 3 -109.92 48.21 8.02
CA GLN A 3 -109.43 49.46 7.46
C GLN A 3 -109.44 50.59 8.50
N SER A 4 -108.55 51.57 8.34
CA SER A 4 -108.81 52.97 8.73
C SER A 4 -107.85 53.92 8.00
N TRP A 5 -108.43 54.93 7.36
CA TRP A 5 -107.85 55.95 6.48
C TRP A 5 -107.41 57.23 7.23
N LEU A 6 -106.77 58.16 6.47
CA LEU A 6 -106.54 59.63 6.65
C LEU A 6 -105.07 59.99 6.98
N ARG A 7 -104.31 60.85 6.28
CA ARG A 7 -104.51 61.96 5.31
C ARG A 7 -103.20 62.23 4.51
N PRO A 8 -103.23 63.00 3.41
CA PRO A 8 -102.12 63.14 2.45
C PRO A 8 -101.13 64.28 2.76
N ARG A 9 -99.85 64.11 2.41
CA ARG A 9 -98.84 65.18 2.25
C ARG A 9 -98.10 65.00 0.92
N LEU A 10 -97.90 66.13 0.25
CA LEU A 10 -97.30 66.31 -1.09
C LEU A 10 -95.94 65.62 -1.28
N PRO A 11 -95.61 65.19 -2.53
CA PRO A 11 -94.32 64.58 -2.86
C PRO A 11 -93.20 65.64 -2.94
N VAL A 12 -92.14 65.42 -2.16
CA VAL A 12 -90.87 66.14 -2.27
C VAL A 12 -90.12 65.61 -3.50
N LEU A 13 -89.79 66.50 -4.43
CA LEU A 13 -88.97 66.20 -5.61
C LEU A 13 -87.55 65.72 -5.19
N PRO A 14 -86.98 64.70 -5.86
CA PRO A 14 -85.67 64.19 -5.54
C PRO A 14 -84.57 65.17 -5.99
N SER A 15 -83.73 65.59 -5.02
CA SER A 15 -82.53 66.37 -5.27
C SER A 15 -81.52 65.57 -6.10
N ARG A 16 -81.10 66.13 -7.24
CA ARG A 16 -79.94 65.67 -8.03
C ARG A 16 -78.72 65.47 -7.12
N ARG A 17 -78.33 64.21 -6.89
CA ARG A 17 -77.00 63.88 -6.36
C ARG A 17 -75.98 63.93 -7.51
N ALA A 18 -74.95 64.75 -7.31
CA ALA A 18 -73.83 64.94 -8.19
C ALA A 18 -73.13 63.61 -8.52
N ALA A 19 -72.71 63.46 -9.78
CA ALA A 19 -71.93 62.34 -10.26
C ALA A 19 -70.64 62.20 -9.44
N LYS A 20 -70.44 61.02 -8.83
CA LYS A 20 -69.18 60.68 -8.17
C LYS A 20 -68.06 60.65 -9.22
N PRO A 21 -66.93 61.35 -9.01
CA PRO A 21 -65.79 61.24 -9.90
C PRO A 21 -65.28 59.80 -9.90
N ARG A 22 -64.95 59.27 -11.09
CA ARG A 22 -64.25 57.99 -11.25
C ARG A 22 -63.00 58.03 -10.38
N ALA A 23 -62.91 57.13 -9.40
CA ALA A 23 -61.68 56.92 -8.67
C ALA A 23 -60.59 56.56 -9.70
N ARG A 24 -59.60 57.44 -9.83
CA ARG A 24 -58.38 57.12 -10.58
C ARG A 24 -57.76 55.91 -9.87
N SER A 25 -57.48 54.85 -10.62
CA SER A 25 -56.61 53.79 -10.14
C SER A 25 -55.35 54.45 -9.60
N LEU A 26 -55.05 54.23 -8.31
CA LEU A 26 -53.74 54.54 -7.76
C LEU A 26 -52.75 53.64 -8.51
N ARG A 27 -52.21 54.16 -9.62
CA ARG A 27 -50.96 53.65 -10.14
C ARG A 27 -49.92 54.02 -9.10
N ILE A 28 -49.40 53.01 -8.41
CA ILE A 28 -48.04 53.10 -7.90
C ILE A 28 -47.20 53.26 -9.17
N GLU A 29 -46.83 54.49 -9.51
CA GLU A 29 -45.68 54.69 -10.38
C GLU A 29 -44.53 54.03 -9.62
N GLY A 30 -43.93 52.99 -10.21
CA GLY A 30 -42.78 52.34 -9.60
C GLY A 30 -41.78 53.43 -9.27
N LEU A 31 -41.34 53.52 -8.01
CA LEU A 31 -40.25 54.41 -7.65
C LEU A 31 -39.16 54.21 -8.70
N GLU A 32 -38.76 55.30 -9.37
CA GLU A 32 -37.62 55.28 -10.26
C GLU A 32 -36.47 54.59 -9.51
N SER A 33 -35.82 53.60 -10.14
CA SER A 33 -34.69 52.92 -9.52
C SER A 33 -33.67 53.99 -9.16
N ARG A 34 -33.53 54.29 -7.85
CA ARG A 34 -32.51 55.19 -7.33
C ARG A 34 -31.21 54.41 -7.32
N VAL A 35 -30.65 54.19 -8.51
CA VAL A 35 -29.28 53.70 -8.64
C VAL A 35 -28.41 54.79 -8.04
N VAL A 36 -27.89 54.53 -6.84
CA VAL A 36 -26.90 55.40 -6.21
C VAL A 36 -25.60 55.10 -6.94
N PRO A 37 -24.98 56.08 -7.62
CA PRO A 37 -23.71 55.86 -8.29
C PRO A 37 -22.65 55.40 -7.30
N ALA A 38 -21.64 54.68 -7.78
CA ALA A 38 -20.49 54.31 -6.99
C ALA A 38 -19.90 55.52 -6.27
N ASN A 39 -19.44 55.30 -5.04
CA ASN A 39 -18.83 56.33 -4.21
C ASN A 39 -17.41 55.91 -3.81
N LEU A 40 -16.50 56.86 -3.84
CA LEU A 40 -15.12 56.70 -3.39
C LEU A 40 -14.85 57.67 -2.24
N ASP A 41 -14.55 57.11 -1.07
CA ASP A 41 -14.34 57.84 0.18
C ASP A 41 -12.97 57.52 0.80
N LEU A 42 -12.39 58.48 1.52
CA LEU A 42 -11.14 58.32 2.26
C LEU A 42 -11.37 58.61 3.73
N SER A 43 -11.35 57.57 4.55
CA SER A 43 -11.52 57.70 6.00
C SER A 43 -10.43 56.92 6.75
N SER A 44 -9.78 57.59 7.71
CA SER A 44 -8.74 56.99 8.58
C SER A 44 -7.64 56.22 7.83
N GLY A 45 -7.26 56.67 6.63
CA GLY A 45 -6.25 56.04 5.79
C GLY A 45 -6.74 54.86 4.93
N THR A 46 -8.04 54.56 4.94
CA THR A 46 -8.66 53.58 4.05
C THR A 46 -9.40 54.29 2.92
N LEU A 47 -9.00 53.99 1.68
CA LEU A 47 -9.67 54.43 0.47
C LEU A 47 -10.71 53.38 0.06
N ALA A 48 -11.99 53.69 0.26
CA ALA A 48 -13.11 52.76 0.08
C ALA A 48 -13.90 53.10 -1.18
N TYR A 49 -13.92 52.17 -2.14
CA TYR A 49 -14.85 52.14 -3.27
C TYR A 49 -16.07 51.32 -2.87
N ALA A 50 -17.27 51.87 -3.05
CA ALA A 50 -18.53 51.16 -2.88
C ALA A 50 -19.35 51.30 -4.16
N ALA A 51 -19.61 50.18 -4.84
CA ALA A 51 -20.42 50.10 -6.04
C ALA A 51 -21.92 50.36 -5.78
N GLY A 52 -22.64 50.73 -6.83
CA GLY A 52 -24.09 50.75 -6.83
C GLY A 52 -24.67 49.34 -6.87
N ALA A 53 -25.75 49.10 -6.12
CA ALA A 53 -26.44 47.81 -6.13
C ALA A 53 -27.04 47.50 -7.52
N GLY A 54 -26.92 46.25 -7.95
CA GLY A 54 -27.39 45.70 -9.22
C GLY A 54 -26.51 46.02 -10.43
N VAL A 55 -25.30 46.54 -10.22
CA VAL A 55 -24.35 46.89 -11.28
C VAL A 55 -23.32 45.78 -11.40
N ASN A 56 -23.15 45.24 -12.59
CA ASN A 56 -22.02 44.33 -12.88
C ASN A 56 -20.77 45.17 -13.12
N ASN A 57 -19.98 45.40 -12.08
CA ASN A 57 -18.81 46.27 -12.13
C ASN A 57 -17.74 45.71 -13.06
N ASN A 58 -17.02 46.61 -13.74
CA ASN A 58 -15.82 46.27 -14.49
C ASN A 58 -14.69 47.23 -14.09
N LEU A 59 -14.20 47.01 -12.87
CA LEU A 59 -13.36 47.93 -12.12
C LEU A 59 -11.88 47.64 -12.33
N SER A 60 -11.07 48.69 -12.44
CA SER A 60 -9.61 48.64 -12.30
C SER A 60 -9.12 49.76 -11.41
N VAL A 61 -7.99 49.52 -10.73
CA VAL A 61 -7.31 50.52 -9.91
C VAL A 61 -5.83 50.47 -10.22
N THR A 62 -5.29 51.54 -10.77
CA THR A 62 -3.86 51.63 -11.15
C THR A 62 -3.21 52.84 -10.50
N ILE A 63 -1.88 52.97 -10.59
CA ILE A 63 -1.16 54.16 -10.14
C ILE A 63 -0.64 54.92 -11.36
N SER A 64 -0.95 56.22 -11.42
CA SER A 64 -0.43 57.15 -12.43
C SER A 64 0.13 58.39 -11.73
N GLY A 65 1.45 58.57 -11.78
CA GLY A 65 2.13 59.59 -10.98
C GLY A 65 1.95 59.34 -9.47
N SER A 66 1.45 60.34 -8.75
CA SER A 66 1.15 60.27 -7.30
C SER A 66 -0.32 59.99 -7.00
N ASN A 67 -1.07 59.43 -7.95
CA ASN A 67 -2.51 59.19 -7.80
C ASN A 67 -2.85 57.73 -8.05
N PHE A 68 -3.79 57.20 -7.27
CA PHE A 68 -4.60 56.05 -7.65
C PHE A 68 -5.61 56.48 -8.72
N VAL A 69 -5.79 55.66 -9.75
CA VAL A 69 -6.75 55.88 -10.84
C VAL A 69 -7.74 54.72 -10.83
N PHE A 70 -8.95 54.99 -10.38
CA PHE A 70 -10.09 54.08 -10.40
C PHE A 70 -10.79 54.24 -11.74
N THR A 71 -11.04 53.14 -12.45
CA THR A 71 -11.83 53.13 -13.68
C THR A 71 -12.86 52.01 -13.60
N ASP A 72 -14.14 52.37 -13.64
CA ASP A 72 -15.25 51.43 -13.78
C ASP A 72 -16.05 51.76 -15.04
N THR A 73 -16.09 50.83 -15.99
CA THR A 73 -16.83 51.05 -17.24
C THR A 73 -18.34 50.82 -17.11
N ALA A 74 -18.80 50.25 -16.01
CA ALA A 74 -20.20 49.90 -15.77
C ALA A 74 -21.00 51.04 -15.11
N GLU A 75 -20.34 51.88 -14.30
CA GLU A 75 -20.99 53.02 -13.65
C GLU A 75 -20.05 54.21 -13.38
N THR A 76 -20.64 55.38 -13.12
CA THR A 76 -19.89 56.59 -12.78
C THR A 76 -19.54 56.62 -11.29
N ILE A 77 -18.34 57.09 -10.98
CA ILE A 77 -17.80 57.16 -9.62
C ILE A 77 -17.88 58.60 -9.10
N THR A 78 -18.49 58.79 -7.95
CA THR A 78 -18.54 60.07 -7.23
C THR A 78 -17.54 60.08 -6.08
N THR A 79 -16.96 61.24 -5.79
CA THR A 79 -16.06 61.42 -4.64
C THR A 79 -16.07 62.86 -4.15
N SER A 80 -15.77 63.02 -2.86
CA SER A 80 -15.53 64.32 -2.20
C SER A 80 -14.12 64.44 -1.62
N ILE A 81 -13.22 63.49 -1.93
CA ILE A 81 -11.86 63.46 -1.40
C ILE A 81 -11.07 64.69 -1.90
N PRO A 82 -10.44 65.48 -1.01
CA PRO A 82 -9.62 66.62 -1.40
C PRO A 82 -8.48 66.22 -2.35
N GLY A 83 -8.32 66.96 -3.45
CA GLY A 83 -7.31 66.69 -4.47
C GLY A 83 -7.69 65.60 -5.48
N ALA A 84 -8.84 64.94 -5.32
CA ALA A 84 -9.36 64.03 -6.33
C ALA A 84 -9.85 64.78 -7.57
N THR A 85 -9.76 64.12 -8.73
CA THR A 85 -10.23 64.64 -10.03
C THR A 85 -11.07 63.58 -10.74
N GLY A 86 -11.96 64.00 -11.65
CA GLY A 86 -12.81 63.07 -12.41
C GLY A 86 -14.09 62.61 -11.70
N SER A 87 -14.46 63.23 -10.56
CA SER A 87 -15.72 62.93 -9.84
C SER A 87 -16.94 63.06 -10.77
N GLY A 88 -17.84 62.09 -10.71
CA GLY A 88 -19.02 61.99 -11.57
C GLY A 88 -18.75 61.36 -12.94
N THR A 89 -17.56 60.78 -13.17
CA THR A 89 -17.21 60.08 -14.41
C THR A 89 -16.85 58.62 -14.13
N ASN A 90 -16.67 57.81 -15.17
CA ASN A 90 -16.20 56.42 -15.05
C ASN A 90 -14.73 56.31 -14.59
N THR A 91 -13.97 57.41 -14.53
CA THR A 91 -12.56 57.41 -14.14
C THR A 91 -12.27 58.51 -13.11
N VAL A 92 -11.89 58.13 -11.90
CA VAL A 92 -11.56 59.05 -10.81
C VAL A 92 -10.10 58.86 -10.40
N SER A 93 -9.37 59.96 -10.28
CA SER A 93 -8.00 59.95 -9.76
C SER A 93 -7.95 60.55 -8.35
N VAL A 94 -7.31 59.85 -7.41
CA VAL A 94 -7.18 60.25 -5.99
C VAL A 94 -5.72 60.23 -5.57
N PRO A 95 -5.20 61.24 -4.84
CA PRO A 95 -3.83 61.22 -4.32
C PRO A 95 -3.51 59.97 -3.49
N THR A 96 -2.28 59.46 -3.61
CA THR A 96 -1.82 58.29 -2.82
C THR A 96 -1.49 58.62 -1.38
N ASP A 97 -1.22 59.89 -1.07
CA ASP A 97 -0.74 60.33 0.24
C ASP A 97 -1.76 60.04 1.34
N GLY A 98 -1.29 59.41 2.42
CA GLY A 98 -2.12 59.07 3.58
C GLY A 98 -2.98 57.82 3.43
N VAL A 99 -2.94 57.13 2.27
CA VAL A 99 -3.65 55.87 2.05
C VAL A 99 -2.80 54.68 2.50
N THR A 100 -3.27 53.96 3.50
CA THR A 100 -2.66 52.73 4.03
C THR A 100 -3.43 51.47 3.63
N ALA A 101 -4.70 51.62 3.22
CA ALA A 101 -5.54 50.51 2.78
C ALA A 101 -6.49 50.94 1.65
N ILE A 102 -6.86 49.99 0.80
CA ILE A 102 -7.88 50.11 -0.23
C ILE A 102 -8.92 49.02 -0.01
N THR A 103 -10.19 49.40 0.01
CA THR A 103 -11.32 48.47 0.07
C THR A 103 -12.19 48.67 -1.15
N LEU A 104 -12.43 47.61 -1.91
CA LEU A 104 -13.33 47.58 -3.07
C LEU A 104 -14.53 46.73 -2.68
N ASP A 105 -15.67 47.37 -2.41
CA ASP A 105 -16.95 46.71 -2.23
C ASP A 105 -17.73 46.81 -3.55
N LEU A 106 -17.81 45.70 -4.28
CA LEU A 106 -18.43 45.61 -5.58
C LEU A 106 -19.93 45.31 -5.50
N ALA A 107 -20.51 45.25 -4.29
CA ALA A 107 -21.91 44.95 -4.06
C ALA A 107 -22.34 43.61 -4.68
N ASP A 108 -23.54 43.53 -5.25
CA ASP A 108 -24.15 42.36 -5.89
C ASP A 108 -23.97 42.36 -7.42
N GLY A 109 -24.18 41.22 -8.05
CA GLY A 109 -24.06 41.05 -9.50
C GLY A 109 -22.88 40.16 -9.92
N SER A 110 -22.55 40.20 -11.20
CA SER A 110 -21.40 39.49 -11.75
C SER A 110 -20.26 40.48 -12.00
N ASP A 111 -19.47 40.70 -10.97
CA ASP A 111 -18.44 41.73 -10.96
C ASP A 111 -17.12 41.24 -11.54
N THR A 112 -16.38 42.16 -12.14
CA THR A 112 -15.08 41.88 -12.76
C THR A 112 -14.04 42.89 -12.32
N ILE A 113 -12.89 42.40 -11.85
CA ILE A 113 -11.65 43.16 -11.90
C ILE A 113 -11.14 43.10 -13.33
N ALA A 114 -11.18 44.25 -14.01
CA ALA A 114 -10.89 44.39 -15.43
C ALA A 114 -9.44 44.00 -15.78
N ALA A 115 -9.14 43.86 -17.08
CA ALA A 115 -7.83 43.47 -17.57
C ALA A 115 -6.67 44.39 -17.14
N ALA A 116 -6.96 45.67 -16.86
CA ALA A 116 -5.97 46.61 -16.31
C ALA A 116 -5.59 46.30 -14.85
N GLY A 117 -6.41 45.51 -14.15
CA GLY A 117 -6.15 44.99 -12.83
C GLY A 117 -6.33 45.99 -11.68
N VAL A 118 -5.98 45.53 -10.49
CA VAL A 118 -5.77 46.35 -9.29
C VAL A 118 -4.27 46.32 -8.99
N VAL A 119 -3.53 47.25 -9.60
CA VAL A 119 -2.06 47.31 -9.56
C VAL A 119 -1.62 48.53 -8.77
N VAL A 120 -1.42 48.34 -7.47
CA VAL A 120 -1.18 49.40 -6.47
C VAL A 120 0.13 49.23 -5.71
N ALA A 121 1.02 48.37 -6.23
CA ALA A 121 2.22 47.91 -5.55
C ALA A 121 3.20 49.01 -5.12
N SER A 122 3.32 50.12 -5.87
CA SER A 122 4.25 51.20 -5.51
C SER A 122 3.81 51.98 -4.28
N ALA A 123 2.52 51.97 -3.94
CA ALA A 123 1.99 52.59 -2.73
C ALA A 123 1.88 51.62 -1.54
N ASN A 124 2.00 50.31 -1.79
CA ASN A 124 1.95 49.24 -0.77
C ASN A 124 0.71 49.26 0.17
N PRO A 125 -0.53 49.58 -0.28
CA PRO A 125 -1.69 49.54 0.60
C PRO A 125 -2.10 48.09 0.91
N ASN A 126 -2.71 47.86 2.07
CA ASN A 126 -3.49 46.65 2.26
C ASN A 126 -4.72 46.68 1.35
N LEU A 127 -4.98 45.62 0.60
CA LEU A 127 -6.05 45.56 -0.38
C LEU A 127 -7.13 44.57 0.07
N THR A 128 -8.39 45.00 0.04
CA THR A 128 -9.56 44.12 0.23
C THR A 128 -10.50 44.27 -0.96
N ILE A 129 -10.92 43.17 -1.57
CA ILE A 129 -11.91 43.13 -2.65
C ILE A 129 -13.07 42.26 -2.17
N THR A 130 -14.28 42.79 -2.20
CA THR A 130 -15.50 42.11 -1.73
C THR A 130 -16.56 42.16 -2.81
N ALA A 131 -17.19 41.02 -3.09
CA ALA A 131 -18.38 40.90 -3.92
C ALA A 131 -19.40 40.00 -3.20
N GLN A 132 -20.68 40.38 -3.22
CA GLN A 132 -21.76 39.59 -2.65
C GLN A 132 -22.08 38.35 -3.49
N ASN A 133 -21.79 38.38 -4.79
CA ASN A 133 -22.04 37.29 -5.74
C ASN A 133 -20.75 36.92 -6.50
N ASP A 134 -20.82 36.77 -7.83
CA ASP A 134 -19.71 36.31 -8.67
C ASP A 134 -18.61 37.37 -8.78
N LEU A 135 -17.35 36.96 -8.61
CA LEU A 135 -16.18 37.80 -8.84
C LEU A 135 -15.24 37.17 -9.87
N THR A 136 -15.02 37.86 -10.98
CA THR A 136 -14.02 37.48 -11.98
C THR A 136 -12.78 38.37 -11.86
N LEU A 137 -11.59 37.75 -11.82
CA LEU A 137 -10.32 38.46 -11.94
C LEU A 137 -9.77 38.28 -13.37
N ALA A 138 -9.88 39.33 -14.19
CA ALA A 138 -9.41 39.34 -15.58
C ALA A 138 -8.07 40.06 -15.77
N GLY A 139 -7.50 40.65 -14.71
CA GLY A 139 -6.22 41.33 -14.71
C GLY A 139 -5.41 41.05 -13.45
N ASP A 140 -4.23 41.66 -13.34
CA ASP A 140 -3.36 41.50 -12.17
C ASP A 140 -3.98 42.09 -10.90
N VAL A 141 -3.73 41.47 -9.76
CA VAL A 141 -4.05 42.04 -8.43
C VAL A 141 -2.73 42.13 -7.67
N ASN A 142 -2.18 43.32 -7.50
CA ASN A 142 -0.84 43.53 -6.95
C ASN A 142 -0.80 44.63 -5.89
N ALA A 143 -0.55 44.23 -4.63
CA ALA A 143 -0.51 45.12 -3.48
C ALA A 143 0.91 45.43 -2.96
N GLY A 144 1.96 45.00 -3.66
CA GLY A 144 3.34 45.17 -3.19
C GLY A 144 3.54 44.48 -1.84
N THR A 145 4.05 45.19 -0.84
CA THR A 145 4.24 44.64 0.52
C THR A 145 2.95 44.60 1.37
N GLY A 146 1.84 45.15 0.88
CA GLY A 146 0.54 45.10 1.55
C GLY A 146 -0.12 43.72 1.48
N THR A 147 -1.03 43.44 2.41
CA THR A 147 -1.83 42.20 2.40
C THR A 147 -2.92 42.27 1.34
N ILE A 148 -3.38 41.11 0.84
CA ILE A 148 -4.53 41.01 -0.06
C ILE A 148 -5.60 40.12 0.57
N ALA A 149 -6.84 40.62 0.61
CA ALA A 149 -8.03 39.85 0.97
C ALA A 149 -9.04 39.89 -0.19
N ILE A 150 -9.51 38.73 -0.63
CA ILE A 150 -10.54 38.59 -1.66
C ILE A 150 -11.71 37.81 -1.07
N LEU A 151 -12.89 38.39 -1.13
CA LEU A 151 -14.13 37.85 -0.58
C LEU A 151 -15.16 37.80 -1.71
N ALA A 152 -15.55 36.61 -2.14
CA ALA A 152 -16.54 36.42 -3.21
C ALA A 152 -17.71 35.58 -2.71
N ASN A 153 -18.87 35.80 -3.32
CA ASN A 153 -20.13 35.19 -2.92
C ASN A 153 -20.48 35.39 -1.43
N GLN A 154 -20.34 36.63 -0.96
CA GLN A 154 -20.52 36.97 0.44
C GLN A 154 -21.98 37.04 0.89
N ASP A 155 -22.95 36.88 -0.01
CA ASP A 155 -24.34 36.64 0.36
C ASP A 155 -24.57 35.20 0.90
N GLY A 156 -23.64 34.28 0.62
CA GLY A 156 -23.69 32.87 1.05
C GLY A 156 -24.78 32.04 0.37
N ALA A 157 -25.26 32.45 -0.79
CA ALA A 157 -26.30 31.76 -1.54
C ALA A 157 -25.77 31.18 -2.86
N GLY A 158 -26.57 30.34 -3.53
CA GLY A 158 -26.33 29.93 -4.91
C GLY A 158 -24.98 29.25 -5.20
N GLY A 159 -24.51 29.42 -6.43
CA GLY A 159 -23.33 28.76 -7.02
C GLY A 159 -22.28 29.74 -7.55
N GLU A 160 -22.48 31.03 -7.28
CA GLU A 160 -21.60 32.13 -7.61
C GLU A 160 -20.29 31.99 -6.83
N GLY A 161 -19.15 32.41 -7.38
CA GLY A 161 -17.85 32.22 -6.74
C GLY A 161 -16.75 33.14 -7.25
N LEU A 162 -15.52 32.69 -7.09
CA LEU A 162 -14.34 33.39 -7.60
C LEU A 162 -13.81 32.69 -8.85
N SER A 163 -13.58 33.47 -9.91
CA SER A 163 -12.94 33.00 -11.14
C SER A 163 -11.72 33.84 -11.49
N GLN A 164 -10.51 33.31 -11.28
CA GLN A 164 -9.31 33.89 -11.85
C GLN A 164 -9.18 33.46 -13.32
N SER A 165 -9.56 34.35 -14.24
CA SER A 165 -9.53 34.07 -15.69
C SER A 165 -8.22 34.51 -16.35
N ALA A 166 -7.52 35.48 -15.76
CA ALA A 166 -6.22 35.97 -16.19
C ALA A 166 -5.47 36.65 -15.04
N GLY A 167 -4.30 37.23 -15.34
CA GLY A 167 -3.48 37.98 -14.37
C GLY A 167 -2.87 37.13 -13.24
N THR A 168 -2.05 37.73 -12.39
CA THR A 168 -1.47 37.09 -11.20
C THR A 168 -1.84 37.86 -9.94
N ILE A 169 -2.25 37.15 -8.89
CA ILE A 169 -2.44 37.76 -7.56
C ILE A 169 -1.09 37.80 -6.86
N THR A 170 -0.57 39.00 -6.62
CA THR A 170 0.82 39.25 -6.23
C THR A 170 0.90 40.09 -4.96
N THR A 171 1.64 39.60 -3.97
CA THR A 171 2.05 40.38 -2.80
C THR A 171 3.43 39.89 -2.35
N THR A 172 4.30 40.79 -1.94
CA THR A 172 5.59 40.47 -1.32
C THR A 172 5.51 40.44 0.20
N ASN A 173 4.31 40.61 0.77
CA ASN A 173 4.07 40.53 2.21
C ASN A 173 4.49 39.16 2.76
N THR A 174 5.34 39.14 3.78
CA THR A 174 5.94 37.90 4.28
C THR A 174 5.18 37.22 5.42
N THR A 175 4.05 37.79 5.82
CA THR A 175 3.30 37.34 6.99
C THR A 175 2.34 36.18 6.67
N ASN A 176 1.74 35.62 7.72
CA ASN A 176 0.67 34.62 7.59
C ASN A 176 -0.64 35.20 7.03
N SER A 177 -0.74 36.53 6.90
CA SER A 177 -1.91 37.24 6.37
C SER A 177 -1.69 37.79 4.97
N ALA A 178 -0.63 37.37 4.29
CA ALA A 178 -0.21 37.91 3.00
C ALA A 178 -1.32 37.86 1.94
N LEU A 179 -1.91 36.69 1.68
CA LEU A 179 -3.06 36.54 0.79
C LEU A 179 -4.12 35.63 1.42
N THR A 180 -5.34 36.15 1.56
CA THR A 180 -6.52 35.39 1.98
C THR A 180 -7.61 35.49 0.92
N ILE A 181 -8.13 34.34 0.50
CA ILE A 181 -9.29 34.22 -0.40
C ILE A 181 -10.39 33.49 0.38
N THR A 182 -11.58 34.08 0.43
CA THR A 182 -12.76 33.45 1.00
C THR A 182 -13.87 33.47 -0.05
N VAL A 183 -14.44 32.29 -0.30
CA VAL A 183 -15.61 32.12 -1.16
C VAL A 183 -16.71 31.51 -0.32
N ASN A 184 -17.89 32.13 -0.38
CA ASN A 184 -19.06 31.81 0.42
C ASN A 184 -18.86 32.13 1.92
N THR A 185 -19.96 32.39 2.61
CA THR A 185 -19.94 32.56 4.07
C THR A 185 -20.04 31.22 4.78
N PRO A 186 -19.72 31.13 6.09
CA PRO A 186 -19.97 29.92 6.88
C PRO A 186 -21.46 29.50 6.92
N ALA A 187 -22.38 30.40 6.54
CA ALA A 187 -23.82 30.14 6.54
C ALA A 187 -24.29 29.32 5.32
N GLY A 188 -23.49 29.23 4.25
CA GLY A 188 -23.84 28.45 3.06
C GLY A 188 -23.23 28.99 1.76
N GLY A 189 -23.57 28.34 0.66
CA GLY A 189 -23.08 28.61 -0.70
C GLY A 189 -22.49 27.35 -1.35
N THR A 190 -22.52 27.28 -2.68
CA THR A 190 -21.88 26.20 -3.45
C THR A 190 -20.80 26.72 -4.42
N GLY A 191 -20.53 28.02 -4.35
CA GLY A 191 -19.53 28.74 -5.11
C GLY A 191 -18.12 28.18 -4.99
N ASN A 192 -17.43 28.05 -6.11
CA ASN A 192 -16.05 27.58 -6.13
C ASN A 192 -15.04 28.74 -6.06
N ALA A 193 -13.86 28.46 -5.50
CA ALA A 193 -12.69 29.30 -5.65
C ALA A 193 -11.82 28.75 -6.79
N SER A 194 -11.99 29.27 -8.00
CA SER A 194 -11.16 28.92 -9.16
C SER A 194 -9.94 29.85 -9.23
N ILE A 195 -8.76 29.31 -8.89
CA ILE A 195 -7.50 30.05 -8.77
C ILE A 195 -6.48 29.44 -9.72
N ASP A 196 -5.73 30.29 -10.41
CA ASP A 196 -4.90 29.95 -11.55
C ASP A 196 -3.42 30.34 -11.35
N SER A 197 -3.14 31.54 -10.85
CA SER A 197 -1.77 32.06 -10.68
C SER A 197 -1.63 32.98 -9.46
N THR A 198 -0.69 32.67 -8.57
CA THR A 198 -0.38 33.51 -7.40
C THR A 198 1.13 33.64 -7.19
N ALA A 199 1.57 34.77 -6.63
CA ALA A 199 2.92 35.02 -6.19
C ALA A 199 2.89 35.71 -4.81
N VAL A 200 3.00 34.92 -3.74
CA VAL A 200 2.74 35.34 -2.36
C VAL A 200 4.01 35.28 -1.51
N GLY A 201 4.38 36.41 -0.95
CA GLY A 201 5.55 36.61 -0.13
C GLY A 201 6.84 36.85 -0.91
N ALA A 202 7.91 37.11 -0.16
CA ALA A 202 9.25 37.11 -0.72
C ALA A 202 9.80 35.68 -0.78
N SER A 203 10.51 35.35 -1.85
CA SER A 203 11.07 34.00 -2.07
C SER A 203 11.89 33.50 -0.87
N THR A 204 12.61 34.38 -0.17
CA THR A 204 13.51 34.02 0.94
C THR A 204 12.91 34.10 2.34
N THR A 205 11.81 34.82 2.56
CA THR A 205 11.34 35.19 3.93
C THR A 205 9.89 34.78 4.25
N GLY A 206 9.25 34.02 3.37
CA GLY A 206 7.94 33.41 3.63
C GLY A 206 6.76 34.27 3.20
N GLY A 207 5.56 33.71 3.17
CA GLY A 207 4.28 34.38 2.91
C GLY A 207 3.20 33.31 2.75
N ARG A 208 2.01 33.52 3.34
CA ARG A 208 0.95 32.50 3.34
C ARG A 208 -0.16 32.82 2.34
N LEU A 209 -0.53 31.82 1.56
CA LEU A 209 -1.76 31.74 0.79
C LEU A 209 -2.81 30.95 1.58
N THR A 210 -3.86 31.64 2.02
CA THR A 210 -5.03 31.02 2.67
C THR A 210 -6.21 31.05 1.70
N VAL A 211 -6.86 29.91 1.48
CA VAL A 211 -8.07 29.82 0.64
C VAL A 211 -9.13 29.05 1.40
N ASN A 212 -10.28 29.69 1.62
CA ASN A 212 -11.44 29.09 2.26
C ASN A 212 -12.60 29.07 1.27
N SER A 213 -13.12 27.89 0.94
CA SER A 213 -14.34 27.72 0.15
C SER A 213 -15.37 26.97 0.99
N ASN A 214 -16.38 27.70 1.50
CA ASN A 214 -17.39 27.11 2.38
C ASN A 214 -18.48 26.44 1.53
N GLY A 215 -18.58 25.11 1.56
CA GLY A 215 -19.54 24.33 0.76
C GLY A 215 -19.14 24.11 -0.71
N GLY A 216 -18.25 24.93 -1.27
CA GLY A 216 -17.71 24.79 -2.62
C GLY A 216 -16.28 24.23 -2.67
N SER A 217 -15.74 24.09 -3.88
CA SER A 217 -14.41 23.55 -4.13
C SER A 217 -13.36 24.64 -4.38
N ILE A 218 -12.10 24.32 -4.08
CA ILE A 218 -10.95 25.10 -4.52
C ILE A 218 -10.41 24.43 -5.78
N LEU A 219 -10.44 25.12 -6.91
CA LEU A 219 -10.14 24.55 -8.23
C LEU A 219 -8.93 25.23 -8.84
N TYR A 220 -8.14 24.46 -9.58
CA TYR A 220 -7.11 25.01 -10.46
C TYR A 220 -7.77 25.55 -11.74
N GLY A 221 -7.49 26.82 -12.05
CA GLY A 221 -8.16 27.67 -13.05
C GLY A 221 -8.49 27.01 -14.39
N THR A 222 -9.52 27.51 -15.07
CA THR A 222 -10.17 26.87 -16.24
C THR A 222 -9.45 27.05 -17.58
N SER A 223 -8.19 27.49 -17.61
CA SER A 223 -7.39 27.58 -18.85
C SER A 223 -7.39 26.22 -19.59
N PRO A 224 -7.52 26.17 -20.93
CA PRO A 224 -8.02 24.99 -21.67
C PRO A 224 -7.02 23.81 -21.79
N LEU A 225 -6.08 23.68 -20.86
CA LEU A 225 -5.10 22.60 -20.86
C LEU A 225 -5.74 21.31 -20.34
N ASN A 226 -5.86 20.31 -21.22
CA ASN A 226 -5.95 18.92 -20.77
C ASN A 226 -4.61 18.60 -20.10
N LEU A 227 -4.63 18.35 -18.79
CA LEU A 227 -3.42 18.02 -18.05
C LEU A 227 -2.94 16.61 -18.46
N SER A 228 -1.66 16.49 -18.77
CA SER A 228 -1.00 15.19 -18.96
C SER A 228 -1.02 14.38 -17.67
N ASP A 229 -0.77 13.07 -17.76
CA ASP A 229 -0.69 12.21 -16.57
C ASP A 229 0.42 12.64 -15.60
N SER A 230 1.51 13.26 -16.09
CA SER A 230 2.54 13.86 -15.24
C SER A 230 2.03 15.08 -14.47
N LEU A 231 1.31 15.99 -15.13
CA LEU A 231 0.69 17.14 -14.47
C LEU A 231 -0.40 16.72 -13.48
N ARG A 232 -1.08 15.61 -13.76
CA ARG A 232 -2.02 14.96 -12.84
C ARG A 232 -1.32 14.24 -11.68
N GLY A 233 -0.01 14.03 -11.75
CA GLY A 233 0.76 13.30 -10.74
C GLY A 233 0.58 11.77 -10.81
N LEU A 234 0.04 11.23 -11.90
CA LEU A 234 -0.15 9.79 -12.08
C LEU A 234 1.12 9.06 -12.55
N VAL A 235 2.01 9.79 -13.24
CA VAL A 235 3.33 9.31 -13.66
C VAL A 235 4.39 10.32 -13.24
N SER A 236 5.66 9.90 -13.26
CA SER A 236 6.80 10.80 -13.00
C SER A 236 7.07 11.76 -14.17
N GLY A 237 7.87 12.79 -13.89
CA GLY A 237 8.41 13.71 -14.88
C GLY A 237 7.49 14.87 -15.24
N GLY A 238 7.78 15.51 -16.38
CA GLY A 238 7.12 16.73 -16.82
C GLY A 238 7.80 18.00 -16.31
N SER A 239 7.14 19.14 -16.48
CA SER A 239 7.60 20.44 -16.00
C SER A 239 6.41 21.21 -15.46
N ALA A 240 6.68 22.13 -14.54
CA ALA A 240 5.66 23.02 -14.00
C ALA A 240 4.90 23.71 -15.14
N PRO A 241 3.55 23.81 -15.05
CA PRO A 241 2.81 24.63 -15.99
C PRO A 241 3.24 26.10 -15.84
N ALA A 242 3.02 26.89 -16.89
CA ALA A 242 3.40 28.31 -16.90
C ALA A 242 2.73 29.14 -15.79
N ARG A 243 1.61 28.66 -15.24
CA ARG A 243 0.79 29.32 -14.23
C ARG A 243 0.66 28.36 -13.06
N THR A 244 1.06 28.80 -11.89
CA THR A 244 1.13 27.97 -10.68
C THR A 244 0.80 28.83 -9.46
N LEU A 245 0.43 28.17 -8.38
CA LEU A 245 0.31 28.82 -7.09
C LEU A 245 1.69 28.86 -6.42
N VAL A 246 2.17 30.05 -6.05
CA VAL A 246 3.48 30.24 -5.41
C VAL A 246 3.28 30.94 -4.07
N ALA A 247 3.57 30.22 -2.99
CA ALA A 247 3.60 30.69 -1.61
C ALA A 247 4.56 29.83 -0.78
N ARG A 248 4.85 30.25 0.44
CA ARG A 248 5.73 29.51 1.38
C ARG A 248 4.94 28.78 2.47
N SER A 249 3.66 29.09 2.57
CA SER A 249 2.70 28.36 3.37
C SER A 249 1.37 28.35 2.64
N TYR A 250 0.75 27.18 2.51
CA TYR A 250 -0.58 27.02 1.94
C TYR A 250 -1.53 26.49 3.02
N VAL A 251 -2.67 27.14 3.19
CA VAL A 251 -3.75 26.69 4.09
C VAL A 251 -5.05 26.71 3.31
N PHE A 252 -5.47 25.54 2.83
CA PHE A 252 -6.64 25.42 1.97
C PHE A 252 -7.73 24.65 2.70
N THR A 253 -8.92 25.23 2.76
CA THR A 253 -10.09 24.65 3.42
C THR A 253 -11.27 24.65 2.46
N ALA A 254 -11.74 23.48 2.06
CA ALA A 254 -13.02 23.25 1.40
C ALA A 254 -13.92 22.44 2.34
N THR A 255 -15.20 22.79 2.45
CA THR A 255 -16.15 22.11 3.36
C THR A 255 -17.34 21.51 2.61
N GLY A 256 -18.12 20.66 3.27
CA GLY A 256 -19.30 20.02 2.68
C GLY A 256 -18.92 19.05 1.56
N ALA A 257 -19.46 19.27 0.36
CA ALA A 257 -19.12 18.47 -0.83
C ALA A 257 -17.86 18.96 -1.56
N GLY A 258 -17.27 20.08 -1.12
CA GLY A 258 -16.12 20.72 -1.74
C GLY A 258 -14.86 19.87 -1.74
N GLY A 259 -14.10 19.91 -2.84
CA GLY A 259 -12.76 19.34 -2.96
C GLY A 259 -11.67 20.40 -3.07
N ILE A 260 -10.41 19.99 -2.93
CA ILE A 260 -9.23 20.77 -3.29
C ILE A 260 -8.64 20.14 -4.54
N GLY A 261 -8.80 20.80 -5.69
CA GLY A 261 -8.55 20.19 -6.99
C GLY A 261 -9.51 19.05 -7.30
N THR A 262 -9.24 18.35 -8.40
CA THR A 262 -9.97 17.14 -8.83
C THR A 262 -8.98 16.12 -9.40
N ASP A 263 -9.41 14.87 -9.61
CA ASP A 263 -8.56 13.85 -10.24
C ASP A 263 -8.07 14.26 -11.65
N ALA A 264 -8.92 14.94 -12.42
CA ALA A 264 -8.58 15.45 -13.74
C ALA A 264 -7.73 16.73 -13.66
N ARG A 265 -7.88 17.52 -12.59
CA ARG A 265 -7.26 18.85 -12.43
C ARG A 265 -6.80 19.06 -10.98
N PRO A 266 -5.67 18.45 -10.56
CA PRO A 266 -5.06 18.78 -9.27
C PRO A 266 -4.60 20.23 -9.23
N ILE A 267 -4.56 20.81 -8.02
CA ILE A 267 -3.89 22.09 -7.76
C ILE A 267 -2.44 21.99 -8.23
N GLN A 268 -2.00 22.98 -9.00
CA GLN A 268 -0.63 23.11 -9.46
C GLN A 268 0.08 24.17 -8.64
N SER A 269 0.99 23.77 -7.75
CA SER A 269 1.82 24.70 -6.99
C SER A 269 3.28 24.60 -7.39
N ALA A 270 4.02 25.68 -7.18
CA ALA A 270 5.46 25.72 -7.46
C ALA A 270 6.15 26.34 -6.26
N VAL A 271 6.46 25.53 -5.24
CA VAL A 271 7.02 26.09 -4.02
C VAL A 271 8.41 26.70 -4.27
N PRO A 272 8.69 27.91 -3.75
CA PRO A 272 9.87 28.65 -4.16
C PRO A 272 11.16 28.12 -3.52
N ASN A 273 11.08 27.41 -2.37
CA ASN A 273 12.23 26.71 -1.79
C ASN A 273 11.78 25.49 -0.96
N SER A 274 12.76 24.77 -0.43
CA SER A 274 12.55 23.67 0.52
C SER A 274 11.90 24.14 1.82
N GLY A 275 11.19 23.22 2.49
CA GLY A 275 10.57 23.46 3.79
C GLY A 275 9.23 24.20 3.74
N THR A 276 8.69 24.42 2.53
CA THR A 276 7.36 25.01 2.36
C THR A 276 6.30 24.12 2.98
N SER A 277 5.41 24.71 3.78
CA SER A 277 4.37 23.99 4.50
C SER A 277 3.04 24.01 3.75
N VAL A 278 2.43 22.84 3.56
CA VAL A 278 1.13 22.66 2.91
C VAL A 278 0.15 22.01 3.90
N ASN A 279 -0.98 22.66 4.17
CA ASN A 279 -2.04 22.14 5.04
C ASN A 279 -3.40 22.20 4.32
N LEU A 280 -4.02 21.03 4.13
CA LEU A 280 -5.19 20.85 3.26
C LEU A 280 -6.32 20.19 4.04
N SER A 281 -7.50 20.80 4.00
CA SER A 281 -8.74 20.25 4.54
C SER A 281 -9.83 20.32 3.47
N ALA A 282 -10.42 19.19 3.11
CA ALA A 282 -11.47 19.10 2.11
C ALA A 282 -12.72 18.39 2.66
N GLY A 283 -13.84 18.57 1.97
CA GLY A 283 -15.04 17.79 2.15
C GLY A 283 -14.98 16.46 1.39
N SER A 284 -16.14 15.99 0.91
CA SER A 284 -16.24 14.73 0.16
C SER A 284 -15.67 14.76 -1.26
N GLY A 285 -15.26 15.94 -1.76
CA GLY A 285 -14.63 16.08 -3.06
C GLY A 285 -13.18 15.60 -3.10
N GLY A 286 -12.53 15.41 -1.95
CA GLY A 286 -11.15 14.94 -1.85
C GLY A 286 -10.11 16.04 -2.06
N ILE A 287 -8.84 15.63 -2.12
CA ILE A 287 -7.66 16.50 -2.24
C ILE A 287 -6.81 15.98 -3.39
N TYR A 288 -6.45 16.85 -4.32
CA TYR A 288 -5.62 16.55 -5.48
C TYR A 288 -4.63 17.70 -5.67
N TRP A 289 -3.35 17.41 -5.43
CA TRP A 289 -2.29 18.41 -5.38
C TRP A 289 -1.03 17.87 -6.06
N THR A 290 -0.50 18.65 -7.01
CA THR A 290 0.80 18.41 -7.66
C THR A 290 1.68 19.63 -7.43
N ASP A 291 2.81 19.44 -6.76
CA ASP A 291 3.79 20.50 -6.53
C ASP A 291 5.04 20.36 -7.40
N TRP A 292 5.63 21.50 -7.73
CA TRP A 292 6.81 21.67 -8.56
C TRP A 292 7.91 22.48 -7.85
N ASN A 293 9.14 22.38 -8.37
CA ASN A 293 10.36 23.13 -8.00
C ASN A 293 11.17 22.65 -6.79
N ALA A 294 10.64 22.62 -5.57
CA ALA A 294 11.48 22.37 -4.37
C ALA A 294 10.78 21.58 -3.26
N PRO A 295 11.49 20.85 -2.38
CA PRO A 295 10.90 19.98 -1.34
C PRO A 295 9.74 20.55 -0.51
N VAL A 296 8.64 19.78 -0.42
CA VAL A 296 7.43 20.12 0.33
C VAL A 296 7.34 19.40 1.67
N SER A 297 6.83 20.11 2.68
CA SER A 297 6.37 19.55 3.94
C SER A 297 4.84 19.59 4.02
N LEU A 298 4.20 18.43 3.89
CA LEU A 298 2.76 18.25 4.06
C LEU A 298 2.45 18.23 5.56
N ALA A 299 2.04 19.38 6.08
CA ALA A 299 1.65 19.56 7.49
C ALA A 299 0.30 18.88 7.81
N GLY A 300 -0.50 18.54 6.79
CA GLY A 300 -1.70 17.74 6.94
C GLY A 300 -2.54 17.69 5.66
N ALA A 301 -3.25 16.59 5.45
CA ALA A 301 -4.25 16.45 4.40
C ALA A 301 -5.44 15.64 4.93
N THR A 302 -6.56 16.31 5.20
CA THR A 302 -7.77 15.65 5.71
C THR A 302 -8.94 15.87 4.76
N ALA A 303 -9.61 14.80 4.34
CA ALA A 303 -10.86 14.84 3.60
C ALA A 303 -11.96 14.11 4.38
N THR A 304 -13.23 14.35 4.03
CA THR A 304 -14.37 13.60 4.59
C THR A 304 -14.98 12.68 3.52
N GLY A 305 -15.82 11.73 3.92
CA GLY A 305 -16.51 10.83 2.98
C GLY A 305 -15.58 10.04 2.04
N ALA A 306 -16.02 9.89 0.79
CA ALA A 306 -15.35 9.07 -0.23
C ALA A 306 -14.26 9.81 -1.02
N GLY A 307 -13.95 11.06 -0.67
CA GLY A 307 -12.95 11.87 -1.37
C GLY A 307 -11.55 11.25 -1.24
N ASN A 308 -10.89 11.01 -2.38
CA ASN A 308 -9.51 10.53 -2.40
C ASN A 308 -8.55 11.66 -2.00
N ILE A 309 -7.37 11.29 -1.53
CA ILE A 309 -6.25 12.21 -1.33
C ILE A 309 -5.14 11.79 -2.28
N ARG A 310 -4.71 12.71 -3.15
CA ARG A 310 -3.52 12.60 -3.98
C ARG A 310 -2.63 13.82 -3.75
N VAL A 311 -1.42 13.60 -3.22
CA VAL A 311 -0.40 14.64 -3.08
C VAL A 311 0.89 14.14 -3.71
N VAL A 312 1.39 14.89 -4.70
CA VAL A 312 2.53 14.49 -5.51
C VAL A 312 3.54 15.62 -5.58
N THR A 313 4.81 15.32 -5.33
CA THR A 313 5.94 16.21 -5.64
C THR A 313 6.60 15.73 -6.92
N ALA A 314 6.44 16.49 -8.01
CA ALA A 314 6.91 16.12 -9.34
C ALA A 314 8.01 17.08 -9.80
N ASN A 315 9.19 16.56 -10.16
CA ASN A 315 10.28 17.27 -10.80
C ASN A 315 11.38 16.29 -11.23
N THR A 316 12.07 16.59 -12.34
CA THR A 316 13.24 15.85 -12.83
C THR A 316 14.56 16.19 -12.11
N THR A 317 14.57 17.11 -11.15
CA THR A 317 15.80 17.60 -10.48
C THR A 317 15.80 17.42 -8.97
N GLY A 318 14.97 16.52 -8.47
CA GLY A 318 15.06 16.04 -7.12
C GLY A 318 14.11 16.68 -6.12
N HIS A 319 12.90 16.13 -6.02
CA HIS A 319 11.79 16.75 -5.29
C HIS A 319 11.16 15.84 -4.23
N ASN A 320 11.60 16.05 -2.98
CA ASN A 320 11.18 15.28 -1.80
C ASN A 320 9.79 15.68 -1.27
N LEU A 321 9.09 14.69 -0.71
CA LEU A 321 7.88 14.89 0.09
C LEU A 321 8.14 14.51 1.55
N THR A 322 7.94 15.47 2.46
CA THR A 322 7.91 15.21 3.91
C THR A 322 6.48 15.22 4.40
N VAL A 323 5.98 14.11 4.92
CA VAL A 323 4.69 14.02 5.59
C VAL A 323 4.90 14.37 7.07
N ALA A 324 4.50 15.57 7.46
CA ALA A 324 4.72 16.15 8.78
C ALA A 324 3.48 16.14 9.69
N GLY A 325 2.29 15.90 9.13
CA GLY A 325 1.07 15.73 9.92
C GLY A 325 0.10 14.73 9.32
N LYS A 326 -1.07 14.60 9.96
CA LYS A 326 -2.05 13.55 9.66
C LYS A 326 -2.52 13.63 8.20
N VAL A 327 -2.57 12.48 7.55
CA VAL A 327 -3.19 12.31 6.22
C VAL A 327 -4.33 11.32 6.34
N THR A 328 -5.58 11.72 6.10
CA THR A 328 -6.73 10.85 6.35
C THR A 328 -7.96 11.25 5.53
N THR A 329 -8.78 10.25 5.20
CA THR A 329 -10.14 10.42 4.68
C THR A 329 -11.02 9.36 5.36
N GLU A 330 -12.32 9.28 5.04
CA GLU A 330 -13.17 8.21 5.61
C GLU A 330 -13.04 6.93 4.76
N THR A 331 -13.48 6.99 3.50
CA THR A 331 -13.53 5.81 2.63
C THR A 331 -12.77 5.95 1.32
N GLY A 332 -12.32 7.16 0.97
CA GLY A 332 -11.48 7.40 -0.21
C GLY A 332 -10.08 6.80 -0.07
N ASN A 333 -9.33 6.71 -1.16
CA ASN A 333 -7.95 6.21 -1.15
C ASN A 333 -6.93 7.33 -0.91
N ILE A 334 -5.78 6.98 -0.34
CA ILE A 334 -4.66 7.89 -0.11
C ILE A 334 -3.51 7.52 -1.06
N TYR A 335 -3.08 8.46 -1.89
CA TYR A 335 -1.94 8.35 -2.78
C TYR A 335 -0.93 9.47 -2.50
N LEU A 336 0.27 9.12 -2.05
CA LEU A 336 1.35 10.06 -1.78
C LEU A 336 2.56 9.68 -2.62
N ALA A 337 3.11 10.62 -3.39
CA ALA A 337 4.24 10.32 -4.25
C ALA A 337 5.28 11.42 -4.28
N ALA A 338 6.53 11.01 -4.41
CA ALA A 338 7.65 11.89 -4.69
C ALA A 338 8.46 11.32 -5.83
N ASP A 339 8.97 12.20 -6.70
CA ASP A 339 10.00 11.82 -7.66
C ASP A 339 11.30 11.42 -6.97
N ASP A 340 11.52 11.87 -5.72
CA ASP A 340 12.68 11.57 -4.88
C ASP A 340 12.25 10.92 -3.53
N ASN A 341 12.76 11.43 -2.40
CA ASN A 341 12.56 10.87 -1.08
C ASN A 341 11.13 11.11 -0.59
N ILE A 342 10.59 10.10 0.07
CA ILE A 342 9.45 10.26 0.98
C ILE A 342 9.95 10.10 2.41
N SER A 343 9.60 11.04 3.28
CA SER A 343 9.79 10.91 4.72
C SER A 343 8.49 11.09 5.50
N VAL A 344 8.25 10.27 6.51
CA VAL A 344 7.09 10.39 7.42
C VAL A 344 7.60 10.70 8.83
N SER A 345 7.18 11.86 9.35
CA SER A 345 7.69 12.42 10.61
C SER A 345 7.22 11.63 11.84
N SER A 346 7.90 11.81 12.97
CA SER A 346 7.55 11.19 14.25
C SER A 346 6.12 11.55 14.67
N GLY A 347 5.35 10.55 15.12
CA GLY A 347 3.98 10.74 15.62
C GLY A 347 2.92 10.94 14.53
N VAL A 348 3.30 10.88 13.25
CA VAL A 348 2.35 11.00 12.14
C VAL A 348 1.60 9.70 11.91
N THR A 349 0.27 9.80 11.77
CA THR A 349 -0.58 8.71 11.29
C THR A 349 -1.12 9.03 9.91
N ILE A 350 -0.88 8.13 8.96
CA ILE A 350 -1.54 8.09 7.65
C ILE A 350 -2.71 7.10 7.74
N GLY A 351 -3.90 7.52 7.30
CA GLY A 351 -5.17 6.87 7.62
C GLY A 351 -5.61 7.17 9.05
N GLY A 352 -5.90 6.14 9.83
CA GLY A 352 -6.32 6.22 11.23
C GLY A 352 -7.55 5.39 11.56
N ALA A 353 -8.01 5.47 12.81
CA ALA A 353 -9.26 4.84 13.22
C ALA A 353 -10.44 5.41 12.40
N GLY A 354 -11.22 4.52 11.76
CA GLY A 354 -12.35 4.89 10.90
C GLY A 354 -12.03 5.04 9.42
N PHE A 355 -10.75 5.03 9.02
CA PHE A 355 -10.35 5.01 7.62
C PHE A 355 -10.43 3.61 7.03
N SER A 356 -11.12 3.44 5.88
CA SER A 356 -11.30 2.15 5.21
C SER A 356 -10.78 2.10 3.77
N GLY A 357 -10.15 3.15 3.28
CA GLY A 357 -9.54 3.20 1.95
C GLY A 357 -8.19 2.50 1.86
N THR A 358 -7.63 2.46 0.66
CA THR A 358 -6.25 1.94 0.45
C THR A 358 -5.21 3.06 0.61
N VAL A 359 -3.99 2.68 0.96
CA VAL A 359 -2.84 3.58 1.03
C VAL A 359 -1.81 3.14 -0.01
N TRP A 360 -1.44 4.07 -0.88
CA TRP A 360 -0.43 3.87 -1.91
C TRP A 360 0.62 4.96 -1.77
N MET A 361 1.89 4.59 -1.65
CA MET A 361 2.98 5.55 -1.55
C MET A 361 4.15 5.15 -2.43
N GLN A 362 4.72 6.13 -3.14
CA GLN A 362 5.81 5.91 -4.09
C GLN A 362 6.92 6.95 -3.94
N ALA A 363 8.11 6.49 -3.61
CA ALA A 363 9.33 7.30 -3.64
C ALA A 363 10.15 6.97 -4.88
N ASN A 364 11.05 7.89 -5.22
CA ASN A 364 12.02 7.77 -6.30
C ASN A 364 11.41 7.48 -7.68
N ARG A 365 10.22 8.04 -7.98
CA ARG A 365 9.51 7.68 -9.22
C ARG A 365 10.29 8.06 -10.49
N ASP A 366 11.22 9.00 -10.41
CA ASP A 366 11.99 9.49 -11.57
C ASP A 366 13.27 8.66 -11.84
N GLN A 367 13.75 7.90 -10.84
CA GLN A 367 14.94 7.05 -10.90
C GLN A 367 16.21 7.83 -11.30
N SER A 368 16.25 9.15 -11.05
CA SER A 368 17.20 10.05 -11.70
C SER A 368 18.46 10.33 -10.88
N THR A 369 18.37 10.26 -9.54
CA THR A 369 19.47 10.58 -8.62
C THR A 369 19.73 9.45 -7.65
N ALA A 370 21.00 9.24 -7.28
CA ALA A 370 21.42 8.13 -6.45
C ALA A 370 21.14 8.33 -4.95
N GLY A 371 20.75 7.27 -4.24
CA GLY A 371 20.69 7.25 -2.77
C GLY A 371 19.40 7.75 -2.18
N GLN A 372 18.31 7.56 -2.92
CA GLN A 372 16.98 7.95 -2.50
C GLN A 372 16.42 6.96 -1.48
N SER A 373 15.46 7.42 -0.69
CA SER A 373 14.94 6.69 0.45
C SER A 373 13.46 6.92 0.66
N PHE A 374 12.81 5.86 1.13
CA PHE A 374 11.50 5.94 1.74
C PHE A 374 11.70 5.70 3.24
N THR A 375 11.42 6.70 4.06
CA THR A 375 11.70 6.64 5.50
C THR A 375 10.49 7.01 6.33
N MET A 376 9.94 6.04 7.04
CA MET A 376 9.04 6.29 8.16
C MET A 376 9.83 6.40 9.46
N ASN A 377 9.47 7.37 10.30
CA ASN A 377 9.96 7.41 11.67
C ASN A 377 9.38 6.22 12.49
N ALA A 378 10.13 5.74 13.48
CA ALA A 378 9.70 4.63 14.35
C ALA A 378 8.37 4.89 15.10
N ASN A 379 8.02 6.15 15.35
CA ASN A 379 6.77 6.53 16.00
C ASN A 379 5.65 6.89 15.01
N SER A 380 5.85 6.67 13.70
CA SER A 380 4.83 6.90 12.68
C SER A 380 4.07 5.61 12.36
N SER A 381 2.87 5.76 11.80
CA SER A 381 2.01 4.62 11.49
C SER A 381 1.16 4.81 10.25
N ILE A 382 0.89 3.72 9.54
CA ILE A 382 -0.21 3.61 8.57
C ILE A 382 -1.30 2.73 9.20
N VAL A 383 -2.54 3.21 9.22
CA VAL A 383 -3.68 2.47 9.82
C VAL A 383 -4.87 2.53 8.89
N THR A 384 -5.40 1.38 8.46
CA THR A 384 -6.63 1.25 7.66
C THR A 384 -7.43 0.03 8.11
N SER A 385 -8.76 0.06 8.00
CA SER A 385 -9.61 -1.13 8.15
C SER A 385 -9.81 -1.91 6.84
N ASN A 386 -9.14 -1.50 5.76
CA ASN A 386 -9.28 -2.11 4.45
C ASN A 386 -8.72 -3.56 4.44
N THR A 387 -9.46 -4.48 3.83
CA THR A 387 -9.14 -5.91 3.77
C THR A 387 -8.77 -6.39 2.36
N THR A 388 -8.46 -5.47 1.44
CA THR A 388 -8.14 -5.81 0.05
C THR A 388 -6.88 -6.67 0.00
N ASN A 389 -7.00 -7.84 -0.64
CA ASN A 389 -5.94 -8.84 -0.76
C ASN A 389 -6.09 -9.62 -2.07
N VAL A 390 -5.71 -8.98 -3.18
CA VAL A 390 -5.71 -9.59 -4.52
C VAL A 390 -4.28 -9.86 -4.94
N ALA A 391 -3.92 -11.14 -5.03
CA ALA A 391 -2.60 -11.58 -5.51
C ALA A 391 -2.50 -11.44 -7.03
N THR A 392 -1.77 -10.41 -7.50
CA THR A 392 -1.50 -10.18 -8.92
C THR A 392 -0.12 -9.53 -9.11
N PRO A 393 0.60 -9.81 -10.21
CA PRO A 393 1.80 -9.06 -10.57
C PRO A 393 1.51 -7.59 -10.90
N ASN A 394 0.36 -7.30 -11.50
CA ASN A 394 -0.03 -5.94 -11.88
C ASN A 394 -0.73 -5.23 -10.70
N ARG A 395 0.04 -4.46 -9.94
CA ARG A 395 -0.43 -3.78 -8.72
C ARG A 395 -1.20 -2.51 -9.07
N THR A 396 -2.35 -2.33 -8.43
CA THR A 396 -3.13 -1.09 -8.51
C THR A 396 -3.63 -0.74 -7.10
N PRO A 397 -4.10 0.50 -6.86
CA PRO A 397 -4.71 0.86 -5.57
C PRO A 397 -5.90 -0.02 -5.15
N THR A 398 -6.38 -0.93 -6.00
CA THR A 398 -7.48 -1.87 -5.72
C THR A 398 -7.02 -3.30 -5.47
N THR A 399 -5.71 -3.58 -5.43
CA THR A 399 -5.19 -4.96 -5.26
C THR A 399 -4.63 -5.24 -3.87
N GLN A 400 -4.35 -4.21 -3.07
CA GLN A 400 -3.88 -4.35 -1.69
C GLN A 400 -4.37 -3.19 -0.82
N ALA A 401 -4.45 -3.42 0.49
CA ALA A 401 -4.82 -2.39 1.45
C ALA A 401 -3.70 -1.34 1.60
N VAL A 402 -2.43 -1.76 1.60
CA VAL A 402 -1.26 -0.86 1.68
C VAL A 402 -0.21 -1.30 0.66
N TYR A 403 0.28 -0.34 -0.13
CA TYR A 403 1.38 -0.49 -1.07
C TYR A 403 2.40 0.62 -0.88
N LEU A 404 3.61 0.25 -0.48
CA LEU A 404 4.74 1.17 -0.38
C LEU A 404 5.81 0.73 -1.36
N ASP A 405 6.34 1.70 -2.09
CA ASP A 405 7.27 1.46 -3.19
C ASP A 405 8.36 2.51 -3.20
N ILE A 406 9.58 2.05 -3.42
CA ILE A 406 10.70 2.87 -3.82
C ILE A 406 11.33 2.23 -5.04
N SER A 407 11.37 2.98 -6.14
CA SER A 407 12.03 2.55 -7.36
C SER A 407 13.54 2.70 -7.24
N GLY A 408 14.26 1.89 -8.03
CA GLY A 408 15.71 1.90 -8.11
C GLY A 408 16.35 3.19 -8.62
N ASP A 409 17.59 3.46 -8.20
CA ASP A 409 18.49 4.43 -8.82
C ASP A 409 19.93 3.91 -8.98
N GLN A 410 20.70 4.53 -9.87
CA GLN A 410 22.08 4.12 -10.10
C GLN A 410 22.94 4.51 -8.88
N GLY A 411 23.25 3.56 -8.01
CA GLY A 411 24.26 3.75 -6.97
C GLY A 411 23.96 3.02 -5.67
N ASN A 412 23.45 3.77 -4.68
CA ASN A 412 23.20 3.25 -3.34
C ASN A 412 21.92 2.41 -3.31
N PRO A 413 21.78 1.47 -2.37
CA PRO A 413 20.58 0.66 -2.24
C PRO A 413 19.30 1.51 -2.06
N SER A 414 18.27 1.22 -2.86
CA SER A 414 16.89 1.64 -2.58
C SER A 414 16.46 1.15 -1.21
N LYS A 415 16.31 2.06 -0.25
CA LYS A 415 15.99 1.72 1.14
C LYS A 415 14.56 2.09 1.48
N LEU A 416 13.76 1.07 1.81
CA LEU A 416 12.41 1.17 2.33
C LEU A 416 12.41 0.92 3.86
N THR A 417 12.38 2.01 4.63
CA THR A 417 12.30 1.95 6.10
C THR A 417 10.88 2.23 6.57
N VAL A 418 10.25 1.29 7.27
CA VAL A 418 8.82 1.35 7.62
C VAL A 418 8.57 1.36 9.14
N GLY A 419 7.60 2.16 9.56
CA GLY A 419 7.10 2.21 10.93
C GLY A 419 6.04 1.14 11.19
N ASN A 420 5.01 1.47 11.97
CA ASN A 420 3.87 0.57 12.16
C ASN A 420 2.95 0.59 10.94
N ILE A 421 2.48 -0.56 10.48
CA ILE A 421 1.44 -0.66 9.46
C ILE A 421 0.37 -1.61 9.97
N THR A 422 -0.89 -1.20 9.93
CA THR A 422 -2.03 -2.03 10.34
C THR A 422 -3.15 -1.92 9.32
N THR A 423 -3.64 -3.06 8.84
CA THR A 423 -4.80 -3.16 7.93
C THR A 423 -5.97 -3.83 8.63
N GLY A 424 -7.12 -3.92 7.95
CA GLY A 424 -8.19 -4.83 8.38
C GLY A 424 -7.72 -6.28 8.30
N ASP A 425 -8.35 -7.16 9.09
CA ASP A 425 -8.04 -8.58 9.07
C ASP A 425 -8.34 -9.19 7.69
N GLY A 426 -7.34 -9.87 7.12
CA GLY A 426 -7.38 -10.36 5.76
C GLY A 426 -6.79 -9.41 4.72
N GLY A 427 -6.40 -8.19 5.10
CA GLY A 427 -5.77 -7.23 4.20
C GLY A 427 -4.39 -7.67 3.70
N ARG A 428 -3.90 -6.96 2.68
CA ARG A 428 -2.54 -7.14 2.14
C ARG A 428 -1.69 -5.90 2.34
N ILE A 429 -0.50 -6.09 2.90
CA ILE A 429 0.57 -5.08 3.00
C ILE A 429 1.66 -5.49 2.02
N VAL A 430 2.06 -4.58 1.13
CA VAL A 430 3.10 -4.81 0.13
C VAL A 430 4.18 -3.76 0.31
N LEU A 431 5.40 -4.23 0.55
CA LEU A 431 6.60 -3.41 0.62
C LEU A 431 7.49 -3.77 -0.57
N ASN A 432 7.62 -2.84 -1.51
CA ASN A 432 8.37 -3.04 -2.75
C ASN A 432 9.61 -2.14 -2.80
N SER A 433 10.77 -2.76 -3.00
CA SER A 433 12.06 -2.09 -3.09
C SER A 433 12.86 -2.66 -4.26
N ILE A 434 12.22 -2.89 -5.41
CA ILE A 434 12.87 -3.46 -6.59
C ILE A 434 13.58 -2.34 -7.39
N PRO A 435 14.81 -2.57 -7.87
CA PRO A 435 15.54 -1.64 -8.73
C PRO A 435 14.92 -1.29 -10.10
N ASN A 436 13.75 -1.84 -10.45
CA ASN A 436 13.04 -1.63 -11.73
C ASN A 436 13.90 -1.68 -13.02
N GLY A 437 14.93 -2.54 -13.04
CA GLY A 437 15.81 -2.72 -14.20
C GLY A 437 17.02 -1.78 -14.25
N ILE A 438 17.21 -0.92 -13.25
CA ILE A 438 18.42 -0.13 -13.06
C ILE A 438 19.57 -1.05 -12.65
N ALA A 439 20.73 -0.96 -13.28
CA ALA A 439 21.87 -1.87 -13.03
C ALA A 439 22.62 -1.56 -11.73
N ALA A 440 23.23 -2.59 -11.13
CA ALA A 440 24.12 -2.47 -9.97
C ALA A 440 23.47 -1.97 -8.67
N GLU A 441 22.21 -2.34 -8.43
CA GLU A 441 21.48 -1.93 -7.25
C GLU A 441 20.88 -3.12 -6.49
N ALA A 442 20.59 -2.94 -5.20
CA ALA A 442 19.88 -3.89 -4.36
C ALA A 442 18.82 -3.18 -3.50
N GLY A 443 17.67 -3.82 -3.32
CA GLY A 443 16.61 -3.35 -2.44
C GLY A 443 16.87 -3.69 -0.98
N LEU A 444 16.48 -2.79 -0.08
CA LEU A 444 16.55 -3.04 1.35
C LEU A 444 15.22 -2.70 2.02
N ILE A 445 14.61 -3.68 2.67
CA ILE A 445 13.43 -3.47 3.52
C ILE A 445 13.85 -3.53 4.98
N ALA A 446 13.56 -2.47 5.74
CA ALA A 446 13.92 -2.36 7.15
C ALA A 446 12.78 -1.83 8.01
N MET A 447 12.70 -2.29 9.26
CA MET A 447 11.85 -1.65 10.27
C MET A 447 12.54 -0.39 10.81
N ALA A 448 11.78 0.66 11.04
CA ALA A 448 12.26 1.92 11.62
C ALA A 448 12.70 1.77 13.09
N GLY A 449 12.20 0.76 13.78
CA GLY A 449 12.54 0.42 15.16
C GLY A 449 12.09 -0.99 15.54
N THR A 450 12.68 -1.56 16.60
CA THR A 450 12.44 -2.95 17.06
C THR A 450 11.02 -3.20 17.55
N ALA A 451 10.32 -2.15 18.01
CA ALA A 451 8.94 -2.24 18.45
C ALA A 451 7.94 -2.23 17.28
N ASN A 452 8.35 -1.81 16.09
CA ASN A 452 7.44 -1.65 14.95
C ASN A 452 6.94 -3.00 14.43
N SER A 453 5.74 -3.03 13.87
CA SER A 453 5.17 -4.25 13.29
C SER A 453 4.27 -3.98 12.09
N LEU A 454 4.24 -4.94 11.18
CA LEU A 454 3.32 -5.04 10.04
C LEU A 454 2.19 -6.00 10.38
N ASN A 455 0.97 -5.49 10.54
CA ASN A 455 -0.18 -6.28 10.95
C ASN A 455 -1.26 -6.28 9.87
N ALA A 456 -1.34 -7.39 9.14
CA ALA A 456 -2.37 -7.63 8.13
C ALA A 456 -3.58 -8.41 8.67
N GLY A 457 -3.56 -8.75 9.97
CA GLY A 457 -4.49 -9.69 10.61
C GLY A 457 -4.13 -11.16 10.39
N ALA A 458 -4.89 -12.05 11.02
CA ALA A 458 -4.64 -13.49 11.06
C ALA A 458 -4.85 -14.18 9.71
N THR A 459 -5.72 -13.66 8.85
CA THR A 459 -5.91 -14.17 7.48
C THR A 459 -5.25 -13.29 6.42
N GLY A 460 -4.53 -12.25 6.85
CA GLY A 460 -3.89 -11.29 5.95
C GLY A 460 -2.57 -11.78 5.36
N THR A 461 -2.03 -10.96 4.46
CA THR A 461 -0.75 -11.22 3.80
C THR A 461 0.18 -10.02 3.93
N VAL A 462 1.39 -10.25 4.44
CA VAL A 462 2.51 -9.32 4.35
C VAL A 462 3.44 -9.80 3.23
N GLU A 463 3.65 -8.96 2.24
CA GLU A 463 4.53 -9.26 1.13
C GLU A 463 5.71 -8.29 1.11
N LEU A 464 6.91 -8.86 1.04
CA LEU A 464 8.17 -8.15 1.12
C LEU A 464 8.96 -8.46 -0.16
N ILE A 465 9.22 -7.44 -0.97
CA ILE A 465 9.90 -7.61 -2.25
C ILE A 465 11.13 -6.72 -2.24
N ALA A 466 12.28 -7.33 -1.99
CA ALA A 466 13.58 -6.71 -2.21
C ALA A 466 14.18 -7.36 -3.46
N GLY A 467 14.59 -6.55 -4.44
CA GLY A 467 15.13 -7.05 -5.70
C GLY A 467 16.59 -6.65 -5.89
N ILE A 468 17.28 -7.32 -6.79
CA ILE A 468 18.67 -7.01 -7.10
C ILE A 468 18.94 -6.98 -8.60
N THR A 469 19.81 -6.07 -9.01
CA THR A 469 20.46 -6.01 -10.32
C THR A 469 21.98 -5.95 -10.22
N ALA A 470 22.52 -5.82 -9.00
CA ALA A 470 23.95 -5.93 -8.69
C ALA A 470 24.44 -7.39 -8.58
N THR A 471 25.72 -7.59 -8.90
CA THR A 471 26.42 -8.87 -8.71
C THR A 471 27.18 -8.95 -7.37
N THR A 472 27.33 -7.84 -6.64
CA THR A 472 28.18 -7.73 -5.45
C THR A 472 27.50 -7.13 -4.21
N VAL A 473 26.29 -6.59 -4.35
CA VAL A 473 25.48 -6.06 -3.23
C VAL A 473 24.42 -7.11 -2.87
N ALA A 474 23.85 -7.07 -1.68
CA ALA A 474 22.79 -7.99 -1.26
C ALA A 474 21.47 -7.23 -1.11
N ASP A 475 20.37 -7.85 -1.54
CA ASP A 475 19.02 -7.38 -1.31
C ASP A 475 18.45 -8.00 -0.03
N ASP A 476 18.29 -7.19 1.01
CA ASP A 476 18.00 -7.69 2.35
C ASP A 476 16.57 -7.36 2.81
N VAL A 477 16.00 -8.27 3.59
CA VAL A 477 14.75 -8.07 4.32
C VAL A 477 15.03 -8.18 5.81
N GLY A 478 15.06 -7.04 6.49
CA GLY A 478 15.40 -6.94 7.90
C GLY A 478 16.85 -7.30 8.21
N THR A 479 17.24 -7.17 9.48
CA THR A 479 18.53 -7.62 9.98
C THR A 479 18.33 -8.53 11.19
N SER A 480 19.35 -9.26 11.63
CA SER A 480 19.27 -10.05 12.86
C SER A 480 19.03 -9.19 14.11
N ALA A 481 19.47 -7.93 14.12
CA ALA A 481 19.24 -6.98 15.21
C ALA A 481 17.84 -6.34 15.16
N THR A 482 17.30 -6.13 13.96
CA THR A 482 16.00 -5.52 13.69
C THR A 482 15.28 -6.31 12.59
N PRO A 483 14.73 -7.50 12.91
CA PRO A 483 13.97 -8.29 11.95
C PRO A 483 12.68 -7.57 11.56
N VAL A 484 12.15 -7.86 10.37
CA VAL A 484 10.79 -7.43 10.00
C VAL A 484 9.80 -8.17 10.88
N LYS A 485 9.04 -7.44 11.68
CA LYS A 485 8.11 -8.02 12.65
C LYS A 485 6.69 -8.02 12.09
N VAL A 486 6.03 -9.16 12.06
CA VAL A 486 4.65 -9.30 11.56
C VAL A 486 3.67 -9.73 12.66
N GLY A 487 2.41 -9.30 12.55
CA GLY A 487 1.34 -9.60 13.50
C GLY A 487 0.85 -11.06 13.50
N GLY A 488 1.25 -11.86 12.52
CA GLY A 488 0.71 -13.19 12.21
C GLY A 488 0.31 -13.28 10.73
N GLY A 489 -0.46 -14.32 10.38
CA GLY A 489 -1.01 -14.50 9.03
C GLY A 489 0.01 -15.05 8.04
N ASN A 490 -0.09 -14.65 6.77
CA ASN A 490 0.80 -15.13 5.71
C ASN A 490 1.91 -14.11 5.42
N VAL A 491 3.12 -14.59 5.24
CA VAL A 491 4.28 -13.81 4.81
C VAL A 491 4.80 -14.40 3.51
N VAL A 492 4.91 -13.53 2.51
CA VAL A 492 5.61 -13.83 1.26
C VAL A 492 6.82 -12.90 1.20
N ALA A 493 8.02 -13.47 1.14
CA ALA A 493 9.22 -12.67 0.96
C ALA A 493 9.96 -13.11 -0.29
N ASN A 494 10.32 -12.13 -1.11
CA ASN A 494 11.04 -12.30 -2.35
C ASN A 494 12.34 -11.53 -2.23
N VAL A 495 13.44 -12.29 -2.24
CA VAL A 495 14.81 -11.81 -2.37
C VAL A 495 15.51 -12.68 -3.41
N ASN A 496 16.62 -12.21 -3.95
CA ASN A 496 17.44 -12.93 -4.89
C ASN A 496 18.73 -13.45 -4.25
N PHE A 497 19.34 -12.68 -3.35
CA PHE A 497 20.67 -12.97 -2.82
C PHE A 497 20.91 -12.59 -1.36
N GLY A 498 20.19 -11.61 -0.81
CA GLY A 498 20.44 -11.17 0.56
C GLY A 498 19.72 -11.99 1.63
N ASN A 499 19.95 -11.56 2.87
CA ASN A 499 19.43 -12.19 4.06
C ASN A 499 17.96 -11.83 4.29
N ILE A 500 17.21 -12.80 4.81
CA ILE A 500 15.84 -12.62 5.27
C ILE A 500 15.82 -12.80 6.78
N ASN A 501 15.33 -11.80 7.50
CA ASN A 501 15.15 -11.84 8.95
C ASN A 501 13.73 -11.38 9.29
N ILE A 502 12.84 -12.34 9.59
CA ILE A 502 11.42 -12.07 9.83
C ILE A 502 10.97 -12.73 11.14
N THR A 503 10.19 -12.00 11.94
CA THR A 503 9.63 -12.48 13.20
C THR A 503 8.11 -12.29 13.23
N GLY A 504 7.37 -13.39 13.22
CA GLY A 504 5.94 -13.42 13.52
C GLY A 504 5.67 -13.36 15.02
N THR A 505 4.66 -12.58 15.41
CA THR A 505 4.24 -12.48 16.82
C THR A 505 3.05 -13.38 17.19
N ALA A 506 2.48 -14.04 16.20
CA ALA A 506 1.44 -15.05 16.31
C ALA A 506 1.69 -16.14 15.27
N THR A 507 0.74 -17.08 15.11
CA THR A 507 0.79 -18.10 14.06
C THR A 507 1.04 -17.44 12.70
N THR A 508 2.11 -17.86 12.03
CA THR A 508 2.60 -17.24 10.80
C THR A 508 3.00 -18.29 9.79
N GLY A 509 2.47 -18.19 8.57
CA GLY A 509 2.88 -18.97 7.41
C GLY A 509 3.92 -18.22 6.58
N PHE A 510 4.98 -18.90 6.17
CA PHE A 510 6.06 -18.35 5.36
C PHE A 510 6.14 -19.01 3.99
N THR A 511 6.35 -18.18 2.98
CA THR A 511 6.71 -18.56 1.61
C THR A 511 7.86 -17.67 1.17
N LEU A 512 8.98 -18.26 0.74
CA LEU A 512 10.11 -17.52 0.19
C LEU A 512 10.21 -17.80 -1.31
N GLY A 513 10.09 -16.76 -2.12
CA GLY A 513 10.25 -16.85 -3.57
C GLY A 513 11.59 -16.28 -4.00
N GLU A 514 12.59 -17.13 -4.19
CA GLU A 514 13.86 -16.76 -4.81
C GLU A 514 13.72 -16.83 -6.34
N THR A 515 13.91 -15.72 -7.05
CA THR A 515 13.53 -15.64 -8.48
C THR A 515 14.64 -16.04 -9.45
N ALA A 516 15.92 -15.90 -9.07
CA ALA A 516 17.09 -16.47 -9.76
C ALA A 516 18.37 -16.03 -9.06
N ALA A 517 19.36 -16.93 -8.97
CA ALA A 517 20.73 -16.54 -8.66
C ALA A 517 21.26 -15.64 -9.79
N VAL A 518 21.73 -14.44 -9.47
CA VAL A 518 22.43 -13.60 -10.44
C VAL A 518 23.86 -14.10 -10.55
N ALA A 519 24.40 -14.20 -11.76
CA ALA A 519 25.75 -14.68 -11.98
C ALA A 519 26.78 -13.90 -11.15
N ASN A 520 27.75 -14.61 -10.57
CA ASN A 520 28.85 -14.11 -9.72
C ASN A 520 28.51 -13.77 -8.26
N GLN A 521 27.29 -14.03 -7.82
CA GLN A 521 26.96 -14.03 -6.40
C GLN A 521 27.51 -15.30 -5.74
N THR A 522 28.39 -15.15 -4.74
CA THR A 522 29.11 -16.29 -4.10
C THR A 522 28.93 -16.38 -2.59
N ALA A 523 28.39 -15.35 -1.93
CA ALA A 523 28.11 -15.41 -0.50
C ALA A 523 26.88 -16.30 -0.22
N ALA A 524 26.84 -16.86 0.98
CA ALA A 524 25.75 -17.72 1.44
C ALA A 524 24.74 -16.88 2.26
N PRO A 525 23.57 -16.50 1.71
CA PRO A 525 22.55 -15.80 2.47
C PRO A 525 21.94 -16.66 3.58
N THR A 526 21.28 -16.00 4.52
CA THR A 526 20.54 -16.67 5.59
C THR A 526 19.07 -16.30 5.58
N ALA A 527 18.21 -17.31 5.72
CA ALA A 527 16.78 -17.15 5.95
C ALA A 527 16.46 -17.47 7.41
N ASN A 528 16.31 -16.43 8.23
CA ASN A 528 15.96 -16.51 9.64
C ASN A 528 14.47 -16.20 9.83
N LEU A 529 13.67 -17.26 10.03
CA LEU A 529 12.23 -17.19 10.21
C LEU A 529 11.87 -17.59 11.64
N VAL A 530 11.18 -16.70 12.35
CA VAL A 530 10.87 -16.88 13.78
C VAL A 530 9.39 -16.65 14.03
N THR A 531 8.76 -17.41 14.93
CA THR A 531 7.54 -17.00 15.62
C THR A 531 7.76 -16.94 17.13
N THR A 532 7.34 -15.86 17.78
CA THR A 532 7.44 -15.71 19.25
C THR A 532 6.24 -16.30 19.99
N ALA A 533 5.12 -16.50 19.30
CA ALA A 533 3.95 -17.23 19.76
C ALA A 533 3.24 -17.84 18.55
N GLY A 534 2.51 -18.94 18.76
CA GLY A 534 1.86 -19.65 17.66
C GLY A 534 2.82 -20.39 16.73
N THR A 535 2.27 -21.29 15.92
CA THR A 535 3.03 -22.15 15.00
C THR A 535 3.72 -21.34 13.89
N LEU A 536 4.95 -21.71 13.58
CA LEU A 536 5.63 -21.33 12.34
C LEU A 536 5.28 -22.37 11.27
N THR A 537 4.66 -21.95 10.18
CA THR A 537 4.30 -22.85 9.07
C THR A 537 5.14 -22.52 7.84
N VAL A 538 5.80 -23.52 7.24
CA VAL A 538 6.29 -23.43 5.86
C VAL A 538 5.07 -23.64 4.95
N ALA A 539 4.44 -22.53 4.55
CA ALA A 539 3.15 -22.50 3.86
C ALA A 539 3.29 -22.59 2.34
N GLY A 540 4.43 -22.14 1.81
CA GLY A 540 4.89 -22.35 0.44
C GLY A 540 6.38 -22.71 0.42
N PRO A 541 6.99 -22.84 -0.76
CA PRO A 541 8.41 -23.16 -0.86
C PRO A 541 9.28 -22.21 -0.03
N VAL A 542 10.29 -22.76 0.64
CA VAL A 542 11.32 -22.01 1.37
C VAL A 542 12.67 -22.60 0.99
N SER A 543 13.48 -21.85 0.24
CA SER A 543 14.82 -22.24 -0.19
C SER A 543 15.85 -21.19 0.21
N ALA A 544 17.12 -21.58 0.12
CA ALA A 544 18.25 -20.68 0.13
C ALA A 544 19.22 -21.07 -1.00
N VAL A 545 19.93 -20.07 -1.55
CA VAL A 545 20.96 -20.24 -2.60
C VAL A 545 22.38 -20.30 -2.03
N ASN A 546 23.35 -20.72 -2.85
CA ASN A 546 24.80 -20.61 -2.59
C ASN A 546 25.29 -21.19 -1.24
N GLY A 547 24.70 -22.28 -0.78
CA GLY A 547 25.01 -22.88 0.52
C GLY A 547 24.42 -22.11 1.70
N GLY A 548 23.48 -21.19 1.44
CA GLY A 548 22.79 -20.40 2.44
C GLY A 548 22.01 -21.24 3.44
N ALA A 549 21.92 -20.75 4.67
CA ALA A 549 21.27 -21.47 5.76
C ALA A 549 19.79 -21.07 5.91
N ILE A 550 18.94 -22.03 6.28
CA ILE A 550 17.55 -21.79 6.66
C ILE A 550 17.40 -22.09 8.15
N ASN A 551 16.91 -21.12 8.91
CA ASN A 551 16.69 -21.24 10.34
C ASN A 551 15.21 -20.99 10.66
N LEU A 552 14.51 -22.01 11.11
CA LEU A 552 13.11 -21.97 11.53
C LEU A 552 13.05 -22.05 13.06
N THR A 553 12.51 -21.03 13.74
CA THR A 553 12.43 -21.01 15.22
C THR A 553 11.01 -20.71 15.71
N SER A 554 10.45 -21.60 16.52
CA SER A 554 9.13 -21.42 17.15
C SER A 554 9.09 -22.08 18.53
N THR A 555 9.63 -21.37 19.53
CA THR A 555 9.82 -21.88 20.90
C THR A 555 8.81 -21.33 21.90
N GLY A 556 7.98 -20.37 21.48
CA GLY A 556 7.00 -19.68 22.33
C GLY A 556 5.77 -20.53 22.68
N THR A 557 4.83 -19.91 23.38
CA THR A 557 3.54 -20.52 23.74
C THR A 557 2.71 -20.85 22.50
N GLY A 558 2.17 -22.07 22.44
CA GLY A 558 1.45 -22.57 21.26
C GLY A 558 2.33 -22.66 20.01
N GLY A 559 3.65 -22.71 20.20
CA GLY A 559 4.64 -22.78 19.14
C GLY A 559 4.71 -24.14 18.45
N GLY A 560 5.79 -24.33 17.70
CA GLY A 560 6.03 -25.51 16.88
C GLY A 560 6.28 -25.14 15.43
N VAL A 561 6.90 -26.04 14.68
CA VAL A 561 7.22 -25.85 13.27
C VAL A 561 6.44 -26.86 12.45
N ALA A 562 5.62 -26.39 11.51
CA ALA A 562 4.88 -27.23 10.57
C ALA A 562 5.43 -27.05 9.15
N ILE A 563 5.91 -28.11 8.54
CA ILE A 563 6.47 -28.09 7.19
C ILE A 563 5.42 -28.61 6.22
N ASN A 564 4.65 -27.71 5.60
CA ASN A 564 3.52 -28.07 4.73
C ASN A 564 3.83 -27.93 3.24
N ALA A 565 5.02 -27.43 2.91
CA ALA A 565 5.49 -27.20 1.54
C ALA A 565 6.99 -27.55 1.44
N PRO A 566 7.60 -27.49 0.24
CA PRO A 566 9.02 -27.80 0.06
C PRO A 566 9.91 -26.90 0.93
N LEU A 567 10.91 -27.52 1.57
CA LEU A 567 11.91 -26.86 2.38
C LEU A 567 13.31 -27.26 1.89
N GLY A 568 14.11 -26.27 1.52
CA GLY A 568 15.45 -26.44 0.95
C GLY A 568 15.45 -26.72 -0.56
N SER A 569 16.64 -26.65 -1.13
CA SER A 569 16.98 -26.93 -2.53
C SER A 569 18.37 -27.59 -2.60
N PRO A 570 18.84 -28.08 -3.78
CA PRO A 570 20.19 -28.63 -3.92
C PRO A 570 21.31 -27.67 -3.53
N THR A 571 21.04 -26.36 -3.51
CA THR A 571 21.99 -25.31 -3.16
C THR A 571 21.80 -24.78 -1.74
N THR A 572 20.84 -25.31 -0.98
CA THR A 572 20.66 -24.97 0.44
C THR A 572 21.73 -25.65 1.28
N GLY A 573 22.33 -24.87 2.20
CA GLY A 573 23.28 -25.36 3.19
C GLY A 573 22.59 -26.00 4.39
N LEU A 574 22.88 -25.46 5.59
CA LEU A 574 22.31 -25.95 6.85
C LEU A 574 20.82 -25.58 6.96
N ILE A 575 19.98 -26.57 7.32
CA ILE A 575 18.60 -26.36 7.74
C ILE A 575 18.51 -26.60 9.25
N THR A 576 18.15 -25.55 10.00
CA THR A 576 17.93 -25.62 11.45
C THR A 576 16.44 -25.48 11.76
N ILE A 577 15.91 -26.39 12.58
CA ILE A 577 14.55 -26.33 13.10
C ILE A 577 14.62 -26.32 14.63
N ASN A 578 14.20 -25.23 15.25
CA ASN A 578 14.17 -25.07 16.69
C ASN A 578 12.74 -24.82 17.19
N ALA A 579 12.04 -25.90 17.53
CA ALA A 579 10.74 -25.89 18.18
C ALA A 579 10.85 -26.02 19.72
N ALA A 580 12.05 -26.24 20.26
CA ALA A 580 12.30 -26.51 21.68
C ALA A 580 11.40 -27.63 22.23
N GLY A 581 10.54 -27.34 23.20
CA GLY A 581 9.58 -28.30 23.75
C GLY A 581 8.30 -28.49 22.92
N ASN A 582 8.18 -27.81 21.77
CA ASN A 582 7.03 -27.93 20.88
C ASN A 582 7.32 -28.95 19.75
N PRO A 583 6.27 -29.38 19.00
CA PRO A 583 6.43 -30.28 17.85
C PRO A 583 7.16 -29.62 16.67
N ALA A 584 7.90 -30.44 15.92
CA ALA A 584 8.36 -30.13 14.57
C ALA A 584 7.80 -31.20 13.63
N THR A 585 6.78 -30.85 12.84
CA THR A 585 6.01 -31.80 12.05
C THR A 585 6.24 -31.60 10.56
N LEU A 586 6.58 -32.67 9.86
CA LEU A 586 6.69 -32.74 8.41
C LEU A 586 5.38 -33.26 7.81
N ASN A 587 4.68 -32.40 7.06
CA ASN A 587 3.42 -32.70 6.37
C ASN A 587 3.58 -32.73 4.83
N SER A 588 4.81 -32.59 4.35
CA SER A 588 5.20 -32.57 2.94
C SER A 588 6.39 -33.52 2.70
N THR A 589 6.96 -33.48 1.49
CA THR A 589 8.24 -34.14 1.22
C THR A 589 9.41 -33.20 1.55
N LEU A 590 10.30 -33.64 2.44
CA LEU A 590 11.60 -33.01 2.66
C LEU A 590 12.67 -33.87 2.00
N ASN A 591 13.29 -33.38 0.93
CA ASN A 591 14.40 -34.05 0.27
C ASN A 591 15.74 -33.49 0.76
N LEU A 592 16.54 -34.32 1.44
CA LEU A 592 17.86 -33.95 1.92
C LEU A 592 18.94 -34.25 0.88
N PHE A 593 19.51 -33.21 0.29
CA PHE A 593 20.60 -33.36 -0.67
C PHE A 593 21.90 -33.80 0.02
N PRO A 594 22.88 -34.38 -0.70
CA PRO A 594 24.10 -34.92 -0.08
C PRO A 594 24.92 -33.93 0.77
N SER A 595 24.80 -32.62 0.50
CA SER A 595 25.44 -31.55 1.28
C SER A 595 24.52 -30.92 2.33
N SER A 596 23.23 -31.24 2.34
CA SER A 596 22.26 -30.65 3.26
C SER A 596 22.42 -31.26 4.65
N THR A 597 22.82 -30.41 5.60
CA THR A 597 22.80 -30.75 7.02
C THR A 597 21.45 -30.36 7.60
N LEU A 598 20.82 -31.26 8.36
CA LEU A 598 19.57 -31.02 9.07
C LEU A 598 19.81 -31.11 10.57
N ALA A 599 19.49 -30.04 11.29
CA ALA A 599 19.55 -29.98 12.75
C ALA A 599 18.17 -29.65 13.32
N VAL A 600 17.62 -30.56 14.13
CA VAL A 600 16.28 -30.38 14.74
C VAL A 600 16.37 -30.44 16.26
N THR A 601 15.79 -29.43 16.92
CA THR A 601 15.54 -29.38 18.37
C THR A 601 14.03 -29.23 18.58
N ALA A 602 13.36 -30.32 18.96
CA ALA A 602 11.91 -30.40 19.14
C ALA A 602 11.57 -31.49 20.16
N ALA A 603 10.32 -31.51 20.65
CA ALA A 603 9.87 -32.44 21.70
C ALA A 603 10.19 -33.91 21.41
N ASN A 604 9.99 -34.34 20.16
CA ASN A 604 10.17 -35.72 19.70
C ASN A 604 11.12 -35.81 18.49
N GLY A 605 11.99 -34.82 18.29
CA GLY A 605 12.72 -34.66 17.04
C GLY A 605 11.81 -34.24 15.88
N LEU A 606 12.18 -34.62 14.65
CA LEU A 606 11.34 -34.40 13.47
C LEU A 606 10.24 -35.46 13.40
N GLU A 607 8.98 -35.04 13.41
CA GLU A 607 7.82 -35.93 13.28
C GLU A 607 7.37 -36.01 11.83
N VAL A 608 7.58 -37.16 11.18
CA VAL A 608 7.06 -37.41 9.83
C VAL A 608 5.60 -37.84 9.94
N SER A 609 4.69 -36.95 9.57
CA SER A 609 3.25 -37.20 9.66
C SER A 609 2.75 -38.22 8.64
N ALA A 610 1.46 -38.57 8.70
CA ALA A 610 0.81 -39.45 7.73
C ALA A 610 0.85 -38.96 6.27
N THR A 611 1.11 -37.67 6.03
CA THR A 611 1.28 -37.09 4.70
C THR A 611 2.72 -36.69 4.41
N GLY A 612 3.63 -36.92 5.37
CA GLY A 612 5.03 -36.54 5.28
C GLY A 612 5.91 -37.64 4.70
N THR A 613 6.94 -37.23 3.97
CA THR A 613 8.02 -38.10 3.49
C THR A 613 9.36 -37.44 3.77
N LEU A 614 10.22 -38.08 4.56
CA LEU A 614 11.64 -37.71 4.61
C LEU A 614 12.39 -38.52 3.55
N ALA A 615 12.98 -37.83 2.60
CA ALA A 615 13.76 -38.42 1.52
C ALA A 615 15.16 -37.83 1.43
N GLY A 616 15.98 -38.41 0.55
CA GLY A 616 17.33 -37.98 0.27
C GLY A 616 18.37 -38.76 1.05
N THR A 617 19.63 -38.39 0.88
CA THR A 617 20.75 -38.97 1.65
C THR A 617 21.17 -38.07 2.80
N GLY A 618 20.99 -36.75 2.64
CA GLY A 618 21.55 -35.75 3.54
C GLY A 618 23.08 -35.83 3.64
N ALA A 619 23.64 -34.96 4.49
CA ALA A 619 25.03 -35.08 4.93
C ALA A 619 25.21 -36.31 5.84
N ALA A 620 26.34 -37.00 5.70
CA ALA A 620 26.67 -38.18 6.53
C ALA A 620 26.78 -37.85 8.04
N THR A 621 26.94 -36.58 8.40
CA THR A 621 27.01 -36.10 9.79
C THR A 621 25.63 -35.81 10.40
N ASN A 622 24.53 -36.06 9.68
CA ASN A 622 23.19 -35.84 10.21
C ASN A 622 22.89 -36.79 11.37
N ALA A 623 22.53 -36.21 12.52
CA ALA A 623 22.18 -36.92 13.75
C ALA A 623 20.83 -36.47 14.31
N THR A 624 19.92 -36.02 13.43
CA THR A 624 18.59 -35.53 13.82
C THR A 624 17.70 -36.67 14.31
N PRO A 625 17.12 -36.62 15.53
CA PRO A 625 16.13 -37.59 15.97
C PRO A 625 14.88 -37.56 15.06
N LEU A 626 14.38 -38.73 14.71
CA LEU A 626 13.30 -38.91 13.75
C LEU A 626 12.20 -39.80 14.35
N ALA A 627 10.97 -39.28 14.37
CA ALA A 627 9.77 -40.01 14.75
C ALA A 627 8.84 -40.14 13.53
N VAL A 628 8.67 -41.35 13.02
CA VAL A 628 7.82 -41.63 11.86
C VAL A 628 6.46 -42.10 12.35
N GLN A 629 5.43 -41.28 12.12
CA GLN A 629 4.07 -41.55 12.55
C GLN A 629 3.40 -42.58 11.62
N PRO A 630 2.25 -43.18 12.02
CA PRO A 630 1.48 -44.05 11.15
C PRO A 630 1.14 -43.37 9.81
N GLY A 631 1.49 -44.02 8.69
CA GLY A 631 1.35 -43.46 7.34
C GLY A 631 2.53 -42.61 6.84
N GLY A 632 3.40 -42.13 7.73
CA GLY A 632 4.61 -41.41 7.35
C GLY A 632 5.66 -42.31 6.71
N VAL A 633 6.52 -41.72 5.87
CA VAL A 633 7.50 -42.46 5.06
C VAL A 633 8.91 -41.92 5.25
N VAL A 634 9.86 -42.82 5.40
CA VAL A 634 11.29 -42.55 5.26
C VAL A 634 11.80 -43.34 4.06
N SER A 635 12.46 -42.67 3.13
CA SER A 635 12.99 -43.26 1.90
C SER A 635 14.36 -42.65 1.60
N PRO A 636 15.47 -43.34 1.92
CA PRO A 636 16.80 -42.90 1.49
C PRO A 636 16.83 -42.58 -0.01
N ALA A 637 17.63 -41.58 -0.37
CA ALA A 637 17.71 -41.03 -1.72
C ALA A 637 16.33 -40.61 -2.27
N ASP A 638 15.83 -41.26 -3.32
CA ASP A 638 14.46 -41.10 -3.80
C ASP A 638 14.05 -42.39 -4.51
N ALA A 639 12.81 -42.48 -4.99
CA ALA A 639 12.30 -43.70 -5.63
C ALA A 639 13.05 -44.15 -6.90
N ASN A 640 14.04 -43.39 -7.40
CA ASN A 640 14.79 -43.67 -8.62
C ASN A 640 16.31 -43.72 -8.40
N ALA A 641 16.79 -43.58 -7.17
CA ALA A 641 18.21 -43.58 -6.83
C ALA A 641 18.44 -44.44 -5.59
N VAL A 642 19.67 -44.91 -5.41
CA VAL A 642 20.07 -45.57 -4.16
C VAL A 642 20.94 -44.65 -3.33
N GLY A 643 20.83 -44.71 -2.02
CA GLY A 643 21.71 -43.99 -1.12
C GLY A 643 21.52 -44.30 0.36
N THR A 644 22.37 -43.68 1.17
CA THR A 644 22.33 -43.83 2.63
C THR A 644 21.79 -42.57 3.26
N LEU A 645 20.71 -42.67 4.03
CA LEU A 645 20.17 -41.58 4.83
C LEU A 645 20.69 -41.70 6.27
N SER A 646 21.43 -40.70 6.75
CA SER A 646 21.91 -40.66 8.15
C SER A 646 20.95 -39.87 9.05
N VAL A 647 20.59 -40.45 10.19
CA VAL A 647 19.70 -39.88 11.21
C VAL A 647 20.24 -40.11 12.62
N GLY A 648 19.67 -39.41 13.61
CA GLY A 648 19.90 -39.62 15.04
C GLY A 648 19.12 -40.83 15.54
N ASN A 649 18.49 -40.71 16.72
CA ASN A 649 17.52 -41.71 17.18
C ASN A 649 16.41 -41.88 16.13
N LEU A 650 16.09 -43.13 15.78
CA LEU A 650 15.01 -43.47 14.86
C LEU A 650 13.89 -44.20 15.60
N SER A 651 12.68 -43.67 15.57
CA SER A 651 11.47 -44.34 16.04
C SER A 651 10.45 -44.40 14.91
N VAL A 652 10.20 -45.59 14.39
CA VAL A 652 9.18 -45.82 13.36
C VAL A 652 7.98 -46.49 14.04
N GLN A 653 6.92 -45.71 14.26
CA GLN A 653 5.74 -46.22 14.95
C GLN A 653 5.00 -47.25 14.10
N ALA A 654 4.17 -48.06 14.75
CA ALA A 654 3.35 -49.06 14.07
C ALA A 654 2.52 -48.44 12.94
N GLY A 655 2.73 -48.92 11.71
CA GLY A 655 2.09 -48.38 10.51
C GLY A 655 2.84 -47.24 9.79
N GLY A 656 3.93 -46.71 10.36
CA GLY A 656 4.92 -45.91 9.63
C GLY A 656 5.75 -46.80 8.68
N THR A 657 6.36 -46.22 7.64
CA THR A 657 7.02 -46.97 6.57
C THR A 657 8.48 -46.59 6.41
N VAL A 658 9.36 -47.60 6.38
CA VAL A 658 10.72 -47.50 5.83
C VAL A 658 10.68 -48.08 4.43
N ARG A 659 10.87 -47.25 3.40
CA ARG A 659 10.93 -47.62 1.99
C ARG A 659 12.38 -47.68 1.55
N LEU A 660 12.78 -48.74 0.86
CA LEU A 660 14.14 -48.95 0.39
C LEU A 660 14.16 -49.54 -1.02
N ASP A 661 14.97 -48.98 -1.90
CA ASP A 661 15.23 -49.46 -3.25
C ASP A 661 16.50 -50.35 -3.27
N LEU A 662 16.35 -51.57 -3.81
CA LEU A 662 17.39 -52.62 -3.84
C LEU A 662 17.72 -52.97 -5.29
N ASN A 663 18.83 -52.44 -5.82
CA ASN A 663 19.26 -52.73 -7.20
C ASN A 663 20.21 -53.93 -7.27
N SER A 664 21.16 -54.02 -6.34
CA SER A 664 22.10 -55.14 -6.20
C SER A 664 22.72 -55.13 -4.80
N PRO A 665 23.42 -56.19 -4.35
CA PRO A 665 24.12 -56.18 -3.06
C PRO A 665 25.18 -55.09 -2.89
N SER A 666 25.54 -54.37 -3.95
CA SER A 666 26.47 -53.23 -3.93
C SER A 666 25.82 -51.88 -4.20
N SER A 667 24.52 -51.85 -4.50
CA SER A 667 23.77 -50.66 -4.89
C SER A 667 22.34 -50.78 -4.32
N PHE A 668 22.15 -50.25 -3.12
CA PHE A 668 20.89 -50.34 -2.41
C PHE A 668 20.75 -49.19 -1.41
N ASP A 669 19.52 -48.92 -1.01
CA ASP A 669 19.21 -47.95 0.03
C ASP A 669 19.52 -48.48 1.43
N SER A 670 20.00 -47.59 2.29
CA SER A 670 20.21 -47.90 3.70
C SER A 670 19.86 -46.69 4.58
N VAL A 671 19.41 -46.96 5.80
CA VAL A 671 19.27 -45.95 6.85
C VAL A 671 20.41 -46.14 7.85
N ASN A 672 21.26 -45.14 8.01
CA ASN A 672 22.27 -45.10 9.07
C ASN A 672 21.70 -44.38 10.30
N VAL A 673 21.71 -45.05 11.44
CA VAL A 673 21.17 -44.56 12.71
C VAL A 673 22.33 -44.34 13.67
N THR A 674 22.51 -43.10 14.11
CA THR A 674 23.60 -42.70 15.01
C THR A 674 23.25 -42.79 16.50
N GLY A 675 22.10 -43.39 16.81
CA GLY A 675 21.52 -43.51 18.14
C GLY A 675 20.57 -44.71 18.22
N THR A 676 19.55 -44.66 19.07
CA THR A 676 18.65 -45.81 19.25
C THR A 676 17.72 -45.99 18.04
N ALA A 677 17.49 -47.24 17.60
CA ALA A 677 16.51 -47.58 16.56
C ALA A 677 15.36 -48.44 17.13
N ASP A 678 14.12 -47.95 17.01
CA ASP A 678 12.89 -48.69 17.32
C ASP A 678 12.02 -48.81 16.05
N VAL A 679 11.75 -50.05 15.66
CA VAL A 679 10.96 -50.40 14.46
C VAL A 679 9.72 -51.24 14.80
N THR A 680 9.31 -51.26 16.07
CA THR A 680 8.22 -52.10 16.58
C THR A 680 6.91 -51.88 15.79
N GLY A 681 6.52 -52.87 15.00
CA GLY A 681 5.29 -52.85 14.20
C GLY A 681 5.33 -51.93 12.97
N ALA A 682 6.50 -51.36 12.65
CA ALA A 682 6.69 -50.56 11.44
C ALA A 682 6.53 -51.41 10.17
N LYS A 683 6.25 -50.76 9.05
CA LYS A 683 6.24 -51.39 7.72
C LYS A 683 7.61 -51.25 7.08
N LEU A 684 8.17 -52.34 6.59
CA LEU A 684 9.34 -52.35 5.73
C LEU A 684 8.88 -52.60 4.29
N ALA A 685 9.15 -51.67 3.39
CA ALA A 685 8.79 -51.77 1.98
C ALA A 685 10.04 -51.84 1.11
N LEU A 686 10.45 -53.06 0.77
CA LEU A 686 11.63 -53.34 -0.05
C LEU A 686 11.24 -53.39 -1.53
N PHE A 687 11.86 -52.56 -2.36
CA PHE A 687 11.64 -52.52 -3.80
C PHE A 687 12.83 -53.17 -4.51
N ALA A 688 12.67 -54.40 -5.00
CA ALA A 688 13.68 -55.11 -5.77
C ALA A 688 13.67 -54.59 -7.21
N ASN A 689 14.44 -53.54 -7.49
CA ASN A 689 14.43 -52.84 -8.79
C ASN A 689 15.47 -53.41 -9.77
N GLY A 690 16.47 -54.14 -9.27
CA GLY A 690 17.49 -54.81 -10.09
C GLY A 690 17.48 -56.33 -9.96
N ALA A 691 18.46 -56.97 -10.58
CA ALA A 691 18.59 -58.42 -10.54
C ALA A 691 19.10 -58.87 -9.16
N VAL A 692 18.24 -59.51 -8.38
CA VAL A 692 18.56 -60.12 -7.09
C VAL A 692 18.53 -61.64 -7.18
N SER A 693 19.38 -62.31 -6.41
CA SER A 693 19.52 -63.76 -6.33
C SER A 693 19.30 -64.26 -4.90
N VAL A 694 18.85 -65.51 -4.75
CA VAL A 694 18.79 -66.15 -3.42
C VAL A 694 20.18 -66.14 -2.78
N GLY A 695 20.25 -65.66 -1.53
CA GLY A 695 21.49 -65.45 -0.78
C GLY A 695 22.02 -64.02 -0.80
N ASP A 696 21.57 -63.17 -1.74
CA ASP A 696 21.91 -61.74 -1.74
C ASP A 696 21.47 -61.09 -0.43
N SER A 697 22.35 -60.26 0.15
CA SER A 697 22.13 -59.65 1.46
C SER A 697 22.32 -58.14 1.40
N PHE A 698 21.46 -57.42 2.11
CA PHE A 698 21.36 -55.95 2.12
C PHE A 698 21.31 -55.46 3.57
N THR A 699 22.28 -54.64 4.00
CA THR A 699 22.23 -53.98 5.32
C THR A 699 21.32 -52.77 5.27
N VAL A 700 20.03 -53.04 5.36
CA VAL A 700 18.94 -52.06 5.14
C VAL A 700 18.85 -51.00 6.23
N LEU A 701 19.35 -51.31 7.43
CA LEU A 701 19.53 -50.35 8.51
C LEU A 701 20.84 -50.66 9.22
N THR A 702 21.72 -49.67 9.28
CA THR A 702 22.96 -49.72 10.06
C THR A 702 22.76 -48.92 11.34
N ASN A 703 23.09 -49.50 12.49
CA ASN A 703 23.04 -48.82 13.78
C ASN A 703 24.46 -48.70 14.33
N ASP A 704 25.07 -47.53 14.16
CA ASP A 704 26.49 -47.33 14.46
C ASP A 704 26.81 -47.21 15.96
N SER A 705 25.78 -47.17 16.80
CA SER A 705 25.91 -47.20 18.26
C SER A 705 26.05 -48.65 18.76
N SER A 706 26.27 -48.86 20.06
CA SER A 706 26.21 -50.22 20.64
C SER A 706 24.79 -50.65 21.03
N ASP A 707 23.80 -49.77 20.89
CA ASP A 707 22.44 -50.03 21.35
C ASP A 707 21.76 -51.03 20.39
N PRO A 708 20.97 -51.99 20.90
CA PRO A 708 20.29 -52.96 20.04
C PRO A 708 19.10 -52.33 19.30
N ILE A 709 18.72 -52.93 18.16
CA ILE A 709 17.44 -52.66 17.51
C ILE A 709 16.29 -53.06 18.45
N VAL A 710 15.35 -52.15 18.67
CA VAL A 710 14.15 -52.40 19.47
C VAL A 710 13.01 -52.84 18.55
N GLY A 711 12.39 -53.98 18.90
CA GLY A 711 11.23 -54.51 18.20
C GLY A 711 11.52 -55.20 16.88
N GLN A 712 10.45 -55.44 16.10
CA GLN A 712 10.50 -56.02 14.76
C GLN A 712 9.49 -55.31 13.87
N PHE A 713 9.74 -55.27 12.56
CA PHE A 713 8.75 -54.85 11.57
C PHE A 713 7.51 -55.76 11.62
N ALA A 714 6.38 -55.29 11.09
CA ALA A 714 5.09 -55.99 11.14
C ALA A 714 5.08 -57.40 10.49
N GLY A 715 6.06 -57.71 9.61
CA GLY A 715 6.27 -59.05 9.03
C GLY A 715 7.16 -59.98 9.87
N GLY A 716 7.68 -59.51 11.01
CA GLY A 716 8.63 -60.25 11.83
C GLY A 716 9.95 -60.49 11.09
N THR A 717 10.36 -61.76 10.97
CA THR A 717 11.60 -62.15 10.28
C THR A 717 11.41 -62.38 8.78
N THR A 718 10.20 -62.23 8.22
CA THR A 718 9.93 -62.53 6.81
C THR A 718 9.17 -61.37 6.17
N VAL A 719 9.71 -60.84 5.07
CA VAL A 719 9.11 -59.73 4.32
C VAL A 719 9.13 -60.06 2.84
N ILE A 720 8.05 -59.75 2.14
CA ILE A 720 7.93 -59.90 0.69
C ILE A 720 8.27 -58.56 0.02
N ALA A 721 8.92 -58.57 -1.15
CA ALA A 721 9.19 -57.34 -1.87
C ALA A 721 7.89 -56.61 -2.21
N ALA A 722 7.88 -55.29 -2.02
CA ALA A 722 6.70 -54.45 -2.24
C ALA A 722 6.31 -54.33 -3.72
N ASN A 723 7.26 -54.55 -4.64
CA ASN A 723 7.05 -54.47 -6.09
C ASN A 723 7.01 -55.83 -6.79
N ASP A 724 7.43 -56.93 -6.13
CA ASP A 724 7.41 -58.27 -6.71
C ASP A 724 7.13 -59.35 -5.62
N PRO A 725 5.90 -59.90 -5.56
CA PRO A 725 5.52 -60.86 -4.53
C PRO A 725 6.29 -62.19 -4.60
N ARG A 726 7.06 -62.43 -5.66
CA ARG A 726 7.87 -63.65 -5.83
C ARG A 726 9.15 -63.64 -5.01
N ILE A 727 9.60 -62.47 -4.57
CA ILE A 727 10.86 -62.28 -3.87
C ILE A 727 10.59 -62.18 -2.38
N THR A 728 11.08 -63.16 -1.61
CA THR A 728 10.96 -63.19 -0.16
C THR A 728 12.31 -62.93 0.50
N PHE A 729 12.31 -62.07 1.51
CA PHE A 729 13.46 -61.74 2.34
C PHE A 729 13.30 -62.32 3.74
N THR A 730 14.39 -62.85 4.28
CA THR A 730 14.55 -63.09 5.72
C THR A 730 15.29 -61.91 6.34
N LEU A 731 14.78 -61.39 7.46
CA LEU A 731 15.39 -60.30 8.22
C LEU A 731 16.17 -60.84 9.42
N ASN A 732 17.41 -60.37 9.57
CA ASN A 732 18.22 -60.53 10.77
C ASN A 732 18.37 -59.18 11.49
N TYR A 733 17.77 -59.05 12.68
CA TYR A 733 17.79 -57.83 13.52
C TYR A 733 19.04 -57.71 14.42
N ALA A 734 19.94 -58.68 14.35
CA ALA A 734 21.28 -58.65 14.94
C ALA A 734 22.33 -58.91 13.85
N GLY A 735 22.08 -58.38 12.64
CA GLY A 735 22.95 -58.50 11.49
C GLY A 735 24.19 -57.61 11.60
N GLY A 736 25.04 -57.67 10.57
CA GLY A 736 26.24 -56.84 10.47
C GLY A 736 27.22 -57.08 11.61
N ASP A 737 27.46 -56.05 12.43
CA ASP A 737 28.33 -56.10 13.61
C ASP A 737 27.62 -56.52 14.93
N GLY A 738 26.31 -56.79 14.86
CA GLY A 738 25.52 -57.39 15.94
C GLY A 738 24.27 -56.60 16.32
N ASN A 739 24.08 -55.41 15.77
CA ASN A 739 22.91 -54.56 16.00
C ASN A 739 22.39 -53.86 14.73
N ASP A 740 22.71 -54.40 13.55
CA ASP A 740 22.13 -53.97 12.28
C ASP A 740 20.89 -54.78 11.89
N ILE A 741 20.12 -54.27 10.91
CA ILE A 741 19.10 -55.05 10.20
C ILE A 741 19.63 -55.44 8.82
N VAL A 742 19.78 -56.74 8.60
CA VAL A 742 20.18 -57.31 7.30
C VAL A 742 19.00 -58.07 6.70
N ALA A 743 18.61 -57.70 5.48
CA ALA A 743 17.64 -58.42 4.67
C ALA A 743 18.36 -59.34 3.68
N THR A 744 18.10 -60.64 3.74
CA THR A 744 18.67 -61.64 2.83
C THR A 744 17.58 -62.25 1.97
N VAL A 745 17.76 -62.29 0.65
CA VAL A 745 16.84 -62.97 -0.27
C VAL A 745 16.83 -64.45 0.07
N SER A 746 15.74 -64.94 0.64
CA SER A 746 15.61 -66.32 1.10
C SER A 746 14.96 -67.22 0.07
N ASP A 747 14.09 -66.65 -0.78
CA ASP A 747 13.41 -67.39 -1.83
C ASP A 747 13.05 -66.45 -2.99
N ILE A 748 13.13 -66.99 -4.21
CA ILE A 748 12.62 -66.35 -5.43
C ILE A 748 11.78 -67.40 -6.16
N VAL A 749 10.47 -67.16 -6.24
CA VAL A 749 9.58 -68.01 -7.02
C VAL A 749 9.93 -67.85 -8.50
N ALA A 750 10.53 -68.91 -9.06
CA ALA A 750 11.02 -68.92 -10.45
C ALA A 750 9.91 -68.91 -11.51
N THR A 751 8.66 -69.19 -11.10
CA THR A 751 7.48 -69.20 -11.97
C THR A 751 6.59 -67.98 -11.74
N SER A 752 5.54 -67.86 -12.54
CA SER A 752 4.47 -66.90 -12.28
C SER A 752 3.78 -67.18 -10.94
N LEU A 753 3.41 -66.12 -10.23
CA LEU A 753 2.73 -66.15 -8.94
C LEU A 753 1.50 -65.24 -9.00
N VAL A 754 0.38 -65.74 -8.48
CA VAL A 754 -0.79 -64.92 -8.16
C VAL A 754 -0.80 -64.72 -6.66
N ASP A 755 -0.73 -63.48 -6.22
CA ASP A 755 -0.84 -63.10 -4.81
C ASP A 755 -2.05 -62.19 -4.59
N VAL A 756 -2.61 -62.25 -3.37
CA VAL A 756 -3.71 -61.37 -2.94
C VAL A 756 -3.18 -60.48 -1.82
N GLY A 757 -2.87 -59.24 -2.17
CA GLY A 757 -2.31 -58.28 -1.24
C GLY A 757 -3.27 -57.91 -0.10
N ALA A 758 -2.73 -57.30 0.95
CA ALA A 758 -3.46 -56.94 2.18
C ALA A 758 -4.67 -55.99 2.00
N GLY A 759 -4.90 -55.45 0.80
CA GLY A 759 -6.07 -54.66 0.42
C GLY A 759 -7.10 -55.40 -0.46
N GLY A 760 -6.94 -56.71 -0.67
CA GLY A 760 -7.80 -57.52 -1.54
C GLY A 760 -7.50 -57.36 -3.04
N GLY A 761 -6.46 -56.62 -3.41
CA GLY A 761 -5.97 -56.53 -4.78
C GLY A 761 -5.25 -57.82 -5.18
N VAL A 762 -5.54 -58.35 -6.36
CA VAL A 762 -4.87 -59.53 -6.92
C VAL A 762 -3.71 -59.06 -7.80
N GLN A 763 -2.49 -59.51 -7.49
CA GLN A 763 -1.30 -59.24 -8.27
C GLN A 763 -0.84 -60.52 -8.96
N PHE A 764 -0.69 -60.50 -10.28
CA PHE A 764 0.02 -61.52 -11.03
C PHE A 764 1.45 -61.02 -11.29
N ALA A 765 2.45 -61.79 -10.86
CA ALA A 765 3.86 -61.50 -11.10
C ALA A 765 4.48 -62.66 -11.89
N SER A 766 5.32 -62.34 -12.87
CA SER A 766 6.00 -63.34 -13.71
C SER A 766 7.49 -63.03 -13.81
N ALA A 767 8.29 -64.04 -14.16
CA ALA A 767 9.73 -63.91 -14.26
C ALA A 767 10.15 -63.01 -15.41
N ASN A 768 11.23 -62.26 -15.19
CA ASN A 768 11.84 -61.43 -16.21
C ASN A 768 12.20 -62.30 -17.42
N GLY A 769 11.76 -61.87 -18.61
CA GLY A 769 12.00 -62.58 -19.87
C GLY A 769 10.98 -63.69 -20.20
N VAL A 770 9.89 -63.81 -19.44
CA VAL A 770 8.77 -64.70 -19.79
C VAL A 770 7.75 -63.94 -20.64
N ASP A 771 7.40 -64.50 -21.80
CA ASP A 771 6.26 -64.05 -22.60
C ASP A 771 4.97 -64.58 -21.96
N ASN A 772 4.11 -63.67 -21.49
CA ASN A 772 2.86 -64.01 -20.79
C ASN A 772 1.66 -63.80 -21.74
N ASN A 773 0.66 -64.69 -21.71
CA ASN A 773 -0.59 -64.59 -22.48
C ASN A 773 -1.82 -64.61 -21.55
N LEU A 774 -1.88 -63.59 -20.68
CA LEU A 774 -2.85 -63.54 -19.60
C LEU A 774 -4.32 -63.42 -20.06
N THR A 775 -5.17 -64.29 -19.52
CA THR A 775 -6.63 -64.17 -19.51
C THR A 775 -7.14 -64.15 -18.07
N VAL A 776 -7.88 -63.11 -17.68
CA VAL A 776 -8.52 -63.01 -16.37
C VAL A 776 -10.03 -63.11 -16.54
N THR A 777 -10.66 -64.08 -15.86
CA THR A 777 -12.12 -64.24 -15.86
C THR A 777 -12.66 -64.19 -14.43
N THR A 778 -13.93 -63.79 -14.27
CA THR A 778 -14.60 -63.79 -12.97
C THR A 778 -15.90 -64.57 -13.06
N THR A 779 -16.04 -65.65 -12.29
CA THR A 779 -17.30 -66.41 -12.22
C THR A 779 -17.65 -66.70 -10.77
N GLY A 780 -18.85 -66.31 -10.33
CA GLY A 780 -19.32 -66.57 -8.96
C GLY A 780 -18.46 -65.94 -7.86
N GLY A 781 -17.78 -64.82 -8.14
CA GLY A 781 -16.87 -64.16 -7.19
C GLY A 781 -15.46 -64.76 -7.13
N VAL A 782 -15.15 -65.76 -7.95
CA VAL A 782 -13.80 -66.32 -8.09
C VAL A 782 -13.11 -65.70 -9.31
N TYR A 783 -11.93 -65.14 -9.09
CA TYR A 783 -11.03 -64.73 -10.17
C TYR A 783 -10.24 -65.95 -10.65
N SER A 784 -10.24 -66.20 -11.95
CA SER A 784 -9.38 -67.20 -12.60
C SER A 784 -8.43 -66.49 -13.53
N VAL A 785 -7.14 -66.59 -13.22
CA VAL A 785 -6.03 -66.08 -14.03
C VAL A 785 -5.43 -67.27 -14.76
N THR A 786 -5.44 -67.22 -16.09
CA THR A 786 -4.76 -68.17 -16.98
C THR A 786 -3.67 -67.42 -17.70
N ASP A 787 -2.47 -67.97 -17.79
CA ASP A 787 -1.32 -67.41 -18.51
C ASP A 787 -0.85 -68.40 -19.58
#